data_AF-A0A1V3XU72-F1
#
_entry.id   AF-A0A1V3XU72-F1
#
_cell.length_a   1.000
_cell.length_b   1.000
_cell.length_c   1.000
_cell.angle_alpha   90.00
_cell.angle_beta   90.00
_cell.angle_gamma   90.00
#
_symmetry.space_group_name_H-M   'P 1'
#
loop_
_entity.id
_entity.type
_entity.pdbx_description
1 polymer ?
#
loop_
_entity_poly.entity_id
_entity_poly.type
_entity_poly.pdbx_seq_one_letter_code
_entity_poly.pdbx_strand_id
1 'polypeptide(L)'
;MATDDVADQLRAQGVADPRDRVVTEFRTNRYNPDTKTLVFTDRQAAAFGRIQNHYAAYFGENSTKYGLLPQLITDKAQIRDLTAFFAWTAWAAAAERPGHKYSYTNNWPAEQRVDNGPTAAVILWSALSLIALLGGIGIMFAIYGRWSQKVGWHSAEVSNLSFRQPGEVSLTPAQRATIWFFAIVSVLFLAQTLLGAAAEHYRADLSNFFGLDLARLLPYNLARTWHLQLALFWTAAAFLAGGIFLVPFISRREPKRQGLLAYVLLGAVAVVVFGSLICEALSIYGVIPQGGLLSQQWEYLDLPRLWQILLIVGMFVWIAIIFRGMRARLKGESKMNMPWLFFFSGLAIPTFYAVGLLASSGTHYTVADFWRFWVVHLWVEDFLELFTTVMVAYMFVLLGVVRERIALGVIFLDVILYSAGGVIGTMHHLYFSGTPVEHMALGAFFSAAEVIPLTFLTVEAWAFLQLGARQQSGDGNPFPHRWAVMFLVAVGFWNFVGAGIFGFLINLPVVSYYEIGTALTANHGHAAMMGVYGMLAVGLAMFAFRYVIPADKWPEKLARISFWGMNIGLAWMVFATLLPLGILQLYHSVNDGYFEARSLGYITKPGNAVIEWLRMPGDLILIVGGVLPFVWIAWIALRNFRSGSTVEELPEHPLYTEVRAEPTSGVKSPARD
;
A
#
# COMPACT_ATOMS: atom_id res chain seq x y z
N MET A 1 31.90 3.41 11.86
CA MET A 1 32.46 2.37 12.76
C MET A 1 33.64 1.64 12.14
N ALA A 2 33.46 0.69 11.20
CA ALA A 2 34.59 -0.08 10.66
C ALA A 2 35.65 0.79 9.97
N THR A 3 35.21 1.75 9.17
CA THR A 3 36.08 2.67 8.43
C THR A 3 36.86 3.61 9.34
N ASP A 4 36.21 4.18 10.36
CA ASP A 4 36.85 5.03 11.37
C ASP A 4 37.92 4.26 12.14
N ASP A 5 37.57 3.04 12.51
CA ASP A 5 38.44 2.15 13.26
C ASP A 5 39.70 1.75 12.47
N VAL A 6 39.53 1.41 11.18
CA VAL A 6 40.67 1.14 10.29
C VAL A 6 41.49 2.42 10.06
N ALA A 7 40.85 3.59 9.98
CA ALA A 7 41.54 4.87 9.88
C ALA A 7 42.41 5.14 11.13
N ASP A 8 41.90 4.88 12.32
CA ASP A 8 42.64 5.05 13.58
C ASP A 8 43.81 4.06 13.69
N GLN A 9 43.60 2.81 13.27
CA GLN A 9 44.69 1.83 13.17
C GLN A 9 45.80 2.29 12.21
N LEU A 10 45.45 2.91 11.08
CA LEU A 10 46.43 3.46 10.13
C LEU A 10 47.14 4.69 10.68
N ARG A 11 46.43 5.58 11.39
CA ARG A 11 47.05 6.73 12.08
C ARG A 11 48.06 6.27 13.12
N ALA A 12 47.72 5.25 13.90
CA ALA A 12 48.62 4.64 14.88
C ALA A 12 49.88 4.02 14.22
N GLN A 13 49.79 3.65 12.94
CA GLN A 13 50.91 3.16 12.13
C GLN A 13 51.70 4.29 11.43
N GLY A 14 51.43 5.56 11.75
CA GLY A 14 52.14 6.72 11.20
C GLY A 14 51.59 7.25 9.88
N VAL A 15 50.41 6.80 9.43
CA VAL A 15 49.75 7.36 8.23
C VAL A 15 49.03 8.66 8.60
N ALA A 16 49.57 9.80 8.16
CA ALA A 16 49.03 11.13 8.49
C ALA A 16 47.60 11.35 7.96
N ASP A 17 47.34 10.99 6.70
CA ASP A 17 45.99 10.98 6.12
C ASP A 17 45.63 9.55 5.65
N PRO A 18 44.84 8.81 6.44
CA PRO A 18 44.49 7.43 6.11
C PRO A 18 43.39 7.31 5.05
N ARG A 19 42.74 8.41 4.62
CA ARG A 19 41.52 8.37 3.79
C ARG A 19 41.66 7.47 2.57
N ASP A 20 42.64 7.74 1.71
CA ASP A 20 42.78 7.01 0.44
C ASP A 20 43.14 5.53 0.67
N ARG A 21 43.84 5.22 1.76
CA ARG A 21 44.13 3.84 2.15
C ARG A 21 42.89 3.11 2.63
N VAL A 22 42.04 3.76 3.43
CA VAL A 22 40.74 3.22 3.87
C VAL A 22 39.86 2.97 2.65
N VAL A 23 39.71 3.97 1.78
CA VAL A 23 38.92 3.85 0.54
C VAL A 23 39.40 2.66 -0.29
N THR A 24 40.70 2.60 -0.60
CA THR A 24 41.29 1.48 -1.35
C THR A 24 41.03 0.15 -0.66
N GLU A 25 41.21 0.08 0.66
CA GLU A 25 41.07 -1.15 1.43
C GLU A 25 39.63 -1.68 1.41
N PHE A 26 38.62 -0.82 1.60
CA PHE A 26 37.22 -1.23 1.64
C PHE A 26 36.59 -1.42 0.25
N ARG A 27 37.04 -0.66 -0.76
CA ARG A 27 36.56 -0.81 -2.13
C ARG A 27 37.15 -2.01 -2.86
N THR A 28 38.35 -2.47 -2.47
CA THR A 28 38.97 -3.65 -3.08
C THR A 28 38.15 -4.91 -2.82
N ASN A 29 37.69 -5.55 -3.89
CA ASN A 29 36.97 -6.81 -3.79
C ASN A 29 37.93 -7.99 -3.55
N ARG A 30 37.82 -8.62 -2.38
CA ARG A 30 38.61 -9.80 -1.97
C ARG A 30 37.80 -11.09 -1.91
N TYR A 31 36.66 -11.13 -2.60
CA TYR A 31 35.88 -12.36 -2.74
C TYR A 31 36.49 -13.24 -3.84
N ASN A 32 36.81 -14.48 -3.49
CA ASN A 32 37.24 -15.50 -4.45
C ASN A 32 36.02 -16.33 -4.90
N PRO A 33 35.63 -16.27 -6.18
CA PRO A 33 34.47 -17.02 -6.68
C PRO A 33 34.68 -18.54 -6.71
N ASP A 34 35.92 -19.01 -6.86
CA ASP A 34 36.25 -20.44 -6.93
C ASP A 34 36.15 -21.11 -5.55
N THR A 35 36.66 -20.43 -4.52
CA THR A 35 36.61 -20.94 -3.13
C THR A 35 35.40 -20.44 -2.34
N LYS A 36 34.61 -19.53 -2.90
CA LYS A 36 33.48 -18.84 -2.25
C LYS A 36 33.86 -18.21 -0.91
N THR A 37 35.08 -17.67 -0.83
CA THR A 37 35.63 -17.10 0.41
C THR A 37 35.84 -15.60 0.25
N LEU A 38 35.36 -14.82 1.21
CA LEU A 38 35.68 -13.40 1.36
C LEU A 38 36.74 -13.24 2.44
N VAL A 39 37.90 -12.66 2.09
CA VAL A 39 39.00 -12.45 3.03
C VAL A 39 39.02 -11.00 3.52
N PHE A 40 38.95 -10.81 4.83
CA PHE A 40 39.17 -9.52 5.48
C PHE A 40 40.66 -9.29 5.75
N THR A 41 41.10 -8.03 5.70
CA THR A 41 42.42 -7.66 6.19
C THR A 41 42.50 -7.80 7.72
N ASP A 42 43.70 -7.85 8.28
CA ASP A 42 43.89 -7.88 9.73
C ASP A 42 43.21 -6.69 10.44
N ARG A 43 43.26 -5.51 9.81
CA ARG A 43 42.59 -4.29 10.33
C ARG A 43 41.07 -4.41 10.29
N GLN A 44 40.51 -4.94 9.20
CA GLN A 44 39.06 -5.20 9.08
C GLN A 44 38.60 -6.28 10.07
N ALA A 45 39.42 -7.31 10.30
CA ALA A 45 39.13 -8.36 11.29
C ALA A 45 39.16 -7.79 12.73
N ALA A 46 40.10 -6.91 13.05
CA ALA A 46 40.12 -6.21 14.34
C ALA A 46 38.89 -5.30 14.52
N ALA A 47 38.50 -4.56 13.47
CA ALA A 47 37.30 -3.73 13.47
C ALA A 47 36.03 -4.57 13.67
N PHE A 48 35.95 -5.74 13.02
CA PHE A 48 34.84 -6.69 13.18
C PHE A 48 34.69 -7.11 14.65
N GLY A 49 35.78 -7.44 15.34
CA GLY A 49 35.76 -7.79 16.76
C GLY A 49 35.21 -6.67 17.66
N ARG A 50 35.52 -5.40 17.35
CA ARG A 50 34.95 -4.24 18.08
C ARG A 50 33.47 -4.03 17.79
N ILE A 51 33.04 -4.23 16.55
CA ILE A 51 31.62 -4.13 16.16
C ILE A 51 30.80 -5.23 16.83
N GLN A 52 31.34 -6.44 16.97
CA GLN A 52 30.69 -7.51 17.74
C GLN A 52 30.43 -7.08 19.18
N ASN A 53 31.42 -6.45 19.84
CA ASN A 53 31.24 -5.94 21.21
C ASN A 53 30.20 -4.82 21.26
N HIS A 54 30.17 -3.93 20.26
CA HIS A 54 29.16 -2.88 20.16
C HIS A 54 27.74 -3.46 20.10
N TYR A 55 27.48 -4.42 19.20
CA TYR A 55 26.15 -5.02 19.08
C TYR A 55 25.80 -5.94 20.26
N ALA A 56 26.79 -6.62 20.88
CA ALA A 56 26.57 -7.35 22.12
C ALA A 56 26.10 -6.41 23.25
N ALA A 57 26.71 -5.23 23.37
CA ALA A 57 26.30 -4.23 24.35
C ALA A 57 24.92 -3.65 24.03
N TYR A 58 24.66 -3.33 22.76
CA TYR A 58 23.40 -2.73 22.33
C TYR A 58 22.19 -3.65 22.51
N PHE A 59 22.28 -4.91 22.04
CA PHE A 59 21.17 -5.87 22.11
C PHE A 59 21.12 -6.67 23.42
N GLY A 60 22.24 -6.75 24.15
CA GLY A 60 22.32 -7.45 25.44
C GLY A 60 21.96 -6.57 26.64
N GLU A 61 21.72 -5.27 26.44
CA GLU A 61 21.38 -4.36 27.52
C GLU A 61 20.04 -4.73 28.16
N ASN A 62 19.99 -4.76 29.50
CA ASN A 62 18.75 -4.96 30.25
C ASN A 62 17.97 -3.65 30.34
N SER A 63 17.48 -3.15 29.21
CA SER A 63 16.78 -1.87 29.11
C SER A 63 15.77 -1.86 27.97
N THR A 64 14.69 -1.09 28.14
CA THR A 64 13.70 -0.80 27.10
C THR A 64 13.93 0.54 26.40
N LYS A 65 15.03 1.25 26.72
CA LYS A 65 15.31 2.62 26.25
C LYS A 65 15.40 2.81 24.72
N TYR A 66 15.42 1.72 23.96
CA TYR A 66 15.43 1.71 22.51
C TYR A 66 14.09 1.31 21.89
N GLY A 67 13.02 1.19 22.69
CA GLY A 67 11.73 0.67 22.26
C GLY A 67 11.73 -0.85 21.97
N LEU A 68 12.79 -1.55 22.38
CA LEU A 68 12.97 -3.01 22.19
C LEU A 68 12.79 -3.75 23.52
N LEU A 69 12.60 -5.07 23.45
CA LEU A 69 12.60 -5.91 24.64
C LEU A 69 13.99 -5.91 25.31
N PRO A 70 14.06 -5.95 26.65
CA PRO A 70 15.33 -6.07 27.37
C PRO A 70 16.06 -7.37 27.00
N GLN A 71 17.39 -7.33 26.96
CA GLN A 71 18.23 -8.51 26.71
C GLN A 71 17.83 -9.27 25.43
N LEU A 72 17.45 -8.53 24.38
CA LEU A 72 16.91 -9.08 23.13
C LEU A 72 17.80 -10.18 22.53
N ILE A 73 19.13 -9.97 22.53
CA ILE A 73 20.09 -10.97 22.05
C ILE A 73 21.26 -11.01 23.03
N THR A 74 21.41 -12.14 23.72
CA THR A 74 22.51 -12.39 24.68
C THR A 74 23.44 -13.52 24.26
N ASP A 75 23.00 -14.38 23.33
CA ASP A 75 23.81 -15.47 22.83
C ASP A 75 24.96 -14.96 21.94
N LYS A 76 26.18 -15.40 22.26
CA LYS A 76 27.40 -14.93 21.58
C LYS A 76 27.47 -15.39 20.12
N ALA A 77 26.94 -16.57 19.79
CA ALA A 77 26.91 -17.06 18.42
C ALA A 77 25.92 -16.24 17.59
N GLN A 78 24.73 -15.94 18.12
CA GLN A 78 23.75 -15.07 17.46
C GLN A 78 24.28 -13.65 17.21
N ILE A 79 24.98 -13.06 18.20
CA ILE A 79 25.63 -11.74 17.99
C ILE A 79 26.69 -11.82 16.89
N ARG A 80 27.49 -12.90 16.84
CA ARG A 80 28.47 -13.10 15.79
C ARG A 80 27.80 -13.22 14.41
N ASP A 81 26.74 -13.99 14.29
CA ASP A 81 26.03 -14.20 13.03
C ASP A 81 25.35 -12.92 12.55
N LEU A 82 24.70 -12.16 13.45
CA LEU A 82 24.12 -10.86 13.14
C LEU A 82 25.18 -9.86 12.69
N THR A 83 26.30 -9.80 13.40
CA THR A 83 27.42 -8.91 13.04
C THR A 83 28.04 -9.32 11.71
N ALA A 84 28.14 -10.62 11.42
CA ALA A 84 28.60 -11.13 10.13
C ALA A 84 27.65 -10.74 9.00
N PHE A 85 26.33 -10.81 9.22
CA PHE A 85 25.33 -10.35 8.25
C PHE A 85 25.45 -8.85 7.98
N PHE A 86 25.56 -8.00 9.02
CA PHE A 86 25.78 -6.56 8.84
C PHE A 86 27.12 -6.22 8.17
N ALA A 87 28.17 -6.97 8.48
CA ALA A 87 29.46 -6.81 7.81
C ALA A 87 29.39 -7.21 6.34
N TRP A 88 28.63 -8.26 5.99
CA TRP A 88 28.39 -8.69 4.62
C TRP A 88 27.62 -7.64 3.82
N THR A 89 26.54 -7.08 4.37
CA THR A 89 25.77 -6.01 3.68
C THR A 89 26.63 -4.75 3.50
N ALA A 90 27.40 -4.34 4.51
CA ALA A 90 28.31 -3.22 4.43
C ALA A 90 29.46 -3.45 3.43
N TRP A 91 29.99 -4.68 3.35
CA TRP A 91 30.96 -5.06 2.34
C TRP A 91 30.37 -4.95 0.93
N ALA A 92 29.18 -5.51 0.69
CA ALA A 92 28.53 -5.43 -0.60
C ALA A 92 28.26 -3.97 -1.02
N ALA A 93 27.95 -3.11 -0.03
CA ALA A 93 27.70 -1.69 -0.24
C ALA A 93 28.94 -0.86 -0.63
N ALA A 94 30.15 -1.30 -0.24
CA ALA A 94 31.40 -0.56 -0.46
C ALA A 94 32.32 -1.20 -1.52
N ALA A 95 32.40 -2.52 -1.58
CA ALA A 95 33.33 -3.23 -2.45
C ALA A 95 32.90 -3.13 -3.92
N GLU A 96 33.86 -2.83 -4.79
CA GLU A 96 33.62 -2.72 -6.22
C GLU A 96 33.19 -4.06 -6.82
N ARG A 97 32.18 -4.00 -7.69
CA ARG A 97 31.74 -5.15 -8.47
C ARG A 97 32.86 -5.53 -9.45
N PRO A 98 33.16 -6.83 -9.65
CA PRO A 98 34.16 -7.26 -10.61
C PRO A 98 33.94 -6.66 -12.00
N GLY A 99 34.96 -6.02 -12.56
CA GLY A 99 34.89 -5.37 -13.88
C GLY A 99 34.23 -3.98 -13.90
N HIS A 100 33.82 -3.44 -12.75
CA HIS A 100 33.17 -2.13 -12.65
C HIS A 100 33.84 -1.24 -11.59
N LYS A 101 33.54 0.07 -11.65
CA LYS A 101 34.04 1.09 -10.72
C LYS A 101 33.00 1.52 -9.67
N TYR A 102 31.98 0.69 -9.46
CA TYR A 102 30.89 0.95 -8.52
C TYR A 102 30.61 -0.31 -7.70
N SER A 103 30.02 -0.15 -6.51
CA SER A 103 29.76 -1.27 -5.58
C SER A 103 28.60 -2.17 -6.01
N TYR A 104 28.36 -3.29 -5.30
CA TYR A 104 27.23 -4.16 -5.64
C TYR A 104 25.87 -3.47 -5.56
N THR A 105 25.75 -2.44 -4.73
CA THR A 105 24.54 -1.63 -4.48
C THR A 105 24.56 -0.30 -5.24
N ASN A 106 25.32 -0.20 -6.34
CA ASN A 106 25.41 1.04 -7.13
C ASN A 106 25.91 2.25 -6.31
N ASN A 107 26.93 2.01 -5.46
CA ASN A 107 27.53 2.96 -4.52
C ASN A 107 26.63 3.41 -3.36
N TRP A 108 25.49 2.78 -3.10
CA TRP A 108 24.66 3.13 -1.95
C TRP A 108 25.08 2.38 -0.68
N PRO A 109 25.02 2.98 0.53
CA PRO A 109 24.54 4.33 0.85
C PRO A 109 25.59 5.41 0.63
N ALA A 110 25.15 6.67 0.60
CA ALA A 110 26.02 7.84 0.57
C ALA A 110 27.00 7.84 1.76
N GLU A 111 28.28 7.62 1.49
CA GLU A 111 29.32 7.50 2.52
C GLU A 111 30.69 7.90 1.97
N GLN A 112 31.18 9.07 2.38
CA GLN A 112 32.44 9.64 1.89
C GLN A 112 33.67 8.82 2.29
N ARG A 113 33.63 8.09 3.42
CA ARG A 113 34.77 7.30 3.92
C ARG A 113 35.12 6.10 3.03
N VAL A 114 34.21 5.67 2.16
CA VAL A 114 34.43 4.60 1.16
C VAL A 114 34.25 5.10 -0.27
N ASP A 115 34.21 6.41 -0.46
CA ASP A 115 33.99 7.07 -1.75
C ASP A 115 32.66 6.65 -2.43
N ASN A 116 31.63 6.40 -1.62
CA ASN A 116 30.29 6.13 -2.11
C ASN A 116 29.58 7.44 -2.46
N GLY A 117 29.76 7.85 -3.72
CA GLY A 117 29.02 8.95 -4.36
C GLY A 117 28.08 8.46 -5.48
N PRO A 118 27.08 9.28 -5.88
CA PRO A 118 26.19 8.96 -6.99
C PRO A 118 26.98 8.65 -8.27
N THR A 119 26.69 7.50 -8.87
CA THR A 119 27.32 7.12 -10.14
C THR A 119 26.74 7.93 -11.31
N ALA A 120 27.44 7.94 -12.45
CA ALA A 120 26.93 8.57 -13.67
C ALA A 120 25.55 8.01 -14.09
N ALA A 121 25.31 6.72 -13.84
CA ALA A 121 24.03 6.09 -14.14
C ALA A 121 22.89 6.58 -13.25
N VAL A 122 23.14 6.78 -11.95
CA VAL A 122 22.16 7.37 -11.01
C VAL A 122 21.69 8.74 -11.53
N ILE A 123 22.62 9.58 -11.98
CA ILE A 123 22.30 10.91 -12.52
C ILE A 123 21.60 10.81 -13.87
N LEU A 124 22.16 10.05 -14.81
CA LEU A 124 21.63 9.92 -16.17
C LEU A 124 20.20 9.40 -16.18
N TRP A 125 19.92 8.31 -15.48
CA TRP A 125 18.58 7.71 -15.47
C TRP A 125 17.56 8.52 -14.69
N SER A 126 18.00 9.35 -13.73
CA SER A 126 17.13 10.38 -13.13
C SER A 126 16.73 11.46 -14.14
N ALA A 127 17.65 11.88 -15.01
CA ALA A 127 17.33 12.88 -16.03
C ALA A 127 16.46 12.30 -17.16
N LEU A 128 16.75 11.08 -17.61
CA LEU A 128 15.99 10.42 -18.68
C LEU A 128 14.57 10.04 -18.24
N SER A 129 14.36 9.66 -16.98
CA SER A 129 13.01 9.35 -16.49
C SER A 129 12.08 10.57 -16.50
N LEU A 130 12.60 11.78 -16.27
CA LEU A 130 11.84 13.03 -16.42
C LEU A 130 11.38 13.26 -17.86
N ILE A 131 12.21 12.92 -18.85
CA ILE A 131 11.82 13.00 -20.27
C ILE A 131 10.72 11.97 -20.57
N ALA A 132 10.84 10.76 -20.03
CA ALA A 132 9.82 9.72 -20.17
C ALA A 132 8.47 10.17 -19.59
N LEU A 133 8.49 10.76 -18.39
CA LEU A 133 7.33 11.33 -17.73
C LEU A 133 6.68 12.44 -18.55
N LEU A 134 7.44 13.50 -18.87
CA LEU A 134 6.90 14.68 -19.55
C LEU A 134 6.45 14.35 -20.98
N GLY A 135 7.24 13.55 -21.70
CA GLY A 135 6.91 13.06 -23.04
C GLY A 135 5.66 12.16 -23.01
N GLY A 136 5.58 11.26 -22.04
CA GLY A 136 4.44 10.36 -21.85
C GLY A 136 3.15 11.09 -21.50
N ILE A 137 3.20 12.07 -20.58
CA ILE A 137 2.07 12.97 -20.28
C ILE A 137 1.65 13.72 -21.55
N GLY A 138 2.61 14.28 -22.30
CA GLY A 138 2.32 15.02 -23.53
C GLY A 138 1.64 14.15 -24.59
N ILE A 139 2.13 12.92 -24.81
CA ILE A 139 1.52 11.94 -25.70
C ILE A 139 0.11 11.58 -25.22
N MET A 140 -0.05 11.30 -23.92
CA MET A 140 -1.34 10.96 -23.34
C MET A 140 -2.37 12.07 -23.54
N PHE A 141 -2.01 13.33 -23.28
CA PHE A 141 -2.89 14.47 -23.53
C PHE A 141 -3.17 14.72 -25.01
N ALA A 142 -2.22 14.43 -25.91
CA ALA A 142 -2.48 14.51 -27.34
C ALA A 142 -3.48 13.43 -27.82
N ILE A 143 -3.32 12.19 -27.32
CA ILE A 143 -4.25 11.08 -27.57
C ILE A 143 -5.63 11.44 -27.00
N TYR A 144 -5.68 11.83 -25.72
CA TYR A 144 -6.93 12.19 -25.07
C TYR A 144 -7.59 13.40 -25.74
N GLY A 145 -6.86 14.47 -26.05
CA GLY A 145 -7.41 15.64 -26.74
C GLY A 145 -8.04 15.30 -28.09
N ARG A 146 -7.46 14.34 -28.83
CA ARG A 146 -7.97 13.89 -30.13
C ARG A 146 -9.15 12.93 -30.03
N TRP A 147 -9.20 12.08 -28.99
CA TRP A 147 -10.18 10.99 -28.86
C TRP A 147 -11.07 11.06 -27.61
N SER A 148 -11.05 12.16 -26.86
CA SER A 148 -11.77 12.36 -25.60
C SER A 148 -13.25 12.03 -25.71
N GLN A 149 -13.89 12.42 -26.82
CA GLN A 149 -15.30 12.12 -27.11
C GLN A 149 -15.64 10.63 -27.24
N LYS A 150 -14.63 9.75 -27.41
CA LYS A 150 -14.79 8.29 -27.51
C LYS A 150 -14.22 7.53 -26.32
N VAL A 151 -13.34 8.14 -25.53
CA VAL A 151 -12.51 7.47 -24.50
C VAL A 151 -12.78 8.02 -23.09
N GLY A 152 -13.09 9.31 -22.94
CA GLY A 152 -13.35 9.90 -21.62
C GLY A 152 -14.78 9.66 -21.13
N TRP A 153 -14.98 9.76 -19.81
CA TRP A 153 -16.28 9.73 -19.13
C TRP A 153 -17.18 10.91 -19.52
N HIS A 154 -17.67 10.92 -20.76
CA HIS A 154 -18.64 11.88 -21.26
C HIS A 154 -20.04 11.30 -21.10
N SER A 155 -20.94 12.06 -20.47
CA SER A 155 -22.36 11.75 -20.48
C SER A 155 -22.86 11.81 -21.93
N ALA A 156 -23.38 10.70 -22.46
CA ALA A 156 -24.28 10.76 -23.60
C ALA A 156 -25.71 10.66 -23.07
N GLU A 157 -26.44 11.78 -23.15
CA GLU A 157 -27.87 11.98 -22.84
C GLU A 157 -28.29 11.49 -21.45
N VAL A 158 -28.48 12.45 -20.54
CA VAL A 158 -29.00 12.22 -19.19
C VAL A 158 -30.41 11.64 -19.31
N SER A 159 -30.53 10.31 -19.29
CA SER A 159 -31.77 9.67 -18.87
C SER A 159 -31.95 10.06 -17.41
N ASN A 160 -33.07 10.70 -17.08
CA ASN A 160 -33.43 10.96 -15.69
C ASN A 160 -33.56 9.59 -14.99
N LEU A 161 -32.61 9.26 -14.12
CA LEU A 161 -32.62 8.02 -13.36
C LEU A 161 -33.28 8.30 -12.01
N SER A 162 -34.26 7.48 -11.64
CA SER A 162 -34.79 7.46 -10.28
C SER A 162 -34.08 6.37 -9.51
N PHE A 163 -33.28 6.75 -8.51
CA PHE A 163 -32.55 5.79 -7.68
C PHE A 163 -33.47 5.12 -6.67
N ARG A 164 -33.41 3.79 -6.60
CA ARG A 164 -34.15 3.03 -5.61
C ARG A 164 -33.62 3.35 -4.21
N GLN A 165 -34.53 3.67 -3.32
CA GLN A 165 -34.18 3.97 -1.94
C GLN A 165 -33.84 2.68 -1.19
N PRO A 166 -32.93 2.73 -0.21
CA PRO A 166 -32.61 1.56 0.59
C PRO A 166 -33.82 1.07 1.38
N GLY A 167 -34.00 -0.25 1.37
CA GLY A 167 -35.25 -0.91 1.73
C GLY A 167 -36.03 -1.42 0.50
N GLU A 168 -35.91 -0.75 -0.65
CA GLU A 168 -36.51 -1.20 -1.93
C GLU A 168 -35.60 -2.17 -2.69
N VAL A 169 -34.29 -2.12 -2.42
CA VAL A 169 -33.29 -3.03 -2.97
C VAL A 169 -33.17 -4.24 -2.05
N SER A 170 -33.63 -5.40 -2.52
CA SER A 170 -33.45 -6.67 -1.82
C SER A 170 -32.02 -7.16 -1.98
N LEU A 171 -31.44 -7.71 -0.91
CA LEU A 171 -30.09 -8.29 -0.92
C LEU A 171 -30.15 -9.81 -0.92
N THR A 172 -29.13 -10.44 -1.50
CA THR A 172 -29.00 -11.90 -1.45
C THR A 172 -28.35 -12.37 -0.13
N PRO A 173 -28.46 -13.66 0.25
CA PRO A 173 -27.82 -14.16 1.46
C PRO A 173 -26.30 -13.95 1.51
N ALA A 174 -25.58 -14.07 0.38
CA ALA A 174 -24.14 -13.78 0.33
C ALA A 174 -23.83 -12.30 0.52
N GLN A 175 -24.58 -11.39 -0.12
CA GLN A 175 -24.45 -9.94 0.09
C GLN A 175 -24.69 -9.55 1.55
N ARG A 176 -25.65 -10.20 2.21
CA ARG A 176 -25.91 -9.97 3.63
C ARG A 176 -24.79 -10.48 4.53
N ALA A 177 -24.13 -11.58 4.14
CA ALA A 177 -22.98 -12.11 4.89
C ALA A 177 -21.76 -11.18 4.86
N THR A 178 -21.53 -10.45 3.76
CA THR A 178 -20.37 -9.54 3.65
C THR A 178 -20.42 -8.35 4.61
N ILE A 179 -21.59 -8.02 5.17
CA ILE A 179 -21.71 -6.99 6.22
C ILE A 179 -20.87 -7.33 7.45
N TRP A 180 -20.74 -8.62 7.79
CA TRP A 180 -19.86 -9.06 8.85
C TRP A 180 -18.38 -8.85 8.51
N PHE A 181 -17.99 -9.06 7.25
CA PHE A 181 -16.63 -8.73 6.80
C PHE A 181 -16.35 -7.25 6.98
N PHE A 182 -17.21 -6.37 6.46
CA PHE A 182 -17.01 -4.93 6.56
C PHE A 182 -17.02 -4.42 8.01
N ALA A 183 -17.82 -5.03 8.89
CA ALA A 183 -17.78 -4.69 10.30
C ALA A 183 -16.47 -5.13 10.98
N ILE A 184 -15.97 -6.33 10.70
CA ILE A 184 -14.66 -6.78 11.19
C ILE A 184 -13.55 -5.90 10.65
N VAL A 185 -13.59 -5.54 9.35
CA VAL A 185 -12.68 -4.59 8.72
C VAL A 185 -12.63 -3.27 9.48
N SER A 186 -13.78 -2.71 9.90
CA SER A 186 -13.81 -1.47 10.66
C SER A 186 -13.08 -1.57 12.01
N VAL A 187 -13.17 -2.72 12.68
CA VAL A 187 -12.49 -2.98 13.96
C VAL A 187 -11.00 -3.21 13.76
N LEU A 188 -10.61 -3.97 12.72
CA LEU A 188 -9.21 -4.18 12.38
C LEU A 188 -8.52 -2.86 11.99
N PHE A 189 -9.23 -1.99 11.27
CA PHE A 189 -8.74 -0.65 10.94
C PHE A 189 -8.56 0.23 12.20
N LEU A 190 -9.49 0.16 13.15
CA LEU A 190 -9.31 0.83 14.46
C LEU A 190 -8.08 0.30 15.19
N ALA A 191 -7.90 -1.02 15.29
CA ALA A 191 -6.72 -1.61 15.92
C ALA A 191 -5.42 -1.16 15.22
N GLN A 192 -5.42 -1.16 13.89
CA GLN A 192 -4.28 -0.74 13.07
C GLN A 192 -3.88 0.72 13.31
N THR A 193 -4.86 1.62 13.38
CA THR A 193 -4.58 3.05 13.64
C THR A 193 -4.08 3.31 15.06
N LEU A 194 -4.58 2.58 16.05
CA LEU A 194 -4.05 2.63 17.43
C LEU A 194 -2.61 2.12 17.50
N LEU A 195 -2.28 1.05 16.77
CA LEU A 195 -0.90 0.56 16.66
C LEU A 195 0.01 1.56 15.93
N GLY A 196 -0.52 2.27 14.94
CA GLY A 196 0.18 3.37 14.27
C GLY A 196 0.50 4.51 15.23
N ALA A 197 -0.47 4.93 16.04
CA ALA A 197 -0.27 5.94 17.08
C ALA A 197 0.74 5.48 18.14
N ALA A 198 0.74 4.20 18.51
CA ALA A 198 1.74 3.64 19.44
C ALA A 198 3.16 3.63 18.82
N ALA A 199 3.30 3.21 17.56
CA ALA A 199 4.57 3.22 16.85
C ALA A 199 5.11 4.65 16.65
N GLU A 200 4.21 5.61 16.41
CA GLU A 200 4.56 7.02 16.31
C GLU A 200 5.00 7.62 17.65
N HIS A 201 4.32 7.25 18.73
CA HIS A 201 4.71 7.70 20.06
C HIS A 201 6.18 7.37 20.37
N TYR A 202 6.67 6.19 19.99
CA TYR A 202 8.09 5.83 20.15
C TYR A 202 9.06 6.76 19.40
N ARG A 203 8.61 7.43 18.34
CA ARG A 203 9.43 8.42 17.61
C ARG A 203 9.47 9.75 18.35
N ALA A 204 8.35 10.16 18.95
CA ALA A 204 8.23 11.40 19.71
C ALA A 204 8.86 11.30 21.11
N ASP A 205 8.67 10.18 21.80
CA ASP A 205 9.26 9.84 23.09
C ASP A 205 9.58 8.34 23.17
N LEU A 206 10.86 8.03 23.01
CA LEU A 206 11.38 6.66 23.06
C LEU A 206 11.42 6.09 24.50
N SER A 207 11.36 6.95 25.51
CA SER A 207 11.67 6.59 26.89
C SER A 207 10.48 6.05 27.67
N ASN A 208 9.26 6.50 27.35
CA ASN A 208 8.03 6.10 28.02
C ASN A 208 6.78 6.41 27.17
N PHE A 209 5.66 5.80 27.54
CA PHE A 209 4.33 6.07 27.01
C PHE A 209 3.46 6.74 28.10
N PHE A 210 3.53 8.06 28.20
CA PHE A 210 2.80 8.85 29.22
C PHE A 210 3.01 8.33 30.66
N GLY A 211 4.25 7.97 30.99
CA GLY A 211 4.63 7.38 32.28
C GLY A 211 4.56 5.85 32.37
N LEU A 212 4.16 5.16 31.29
CA LEU A 212 4.12 3.69 31.21
C LEU A 212 5.30 3.16 30.37
N ASP A 213 5.90 2.04 30.77
CA ASP A 213 6.91 1.33 29.97
C ASP A 213 6.20 0.41 28.95
N LEU A 214 5.71 0.99 27.86
CA LEU A 214 4.95 0.27 26.83
C LEU A 214 5.77 -0.85 26.19
N ALA A 215 7.10 -0.69 26.09
CA ALA A 215 7.96 -1.63 25.37
C ALA A 215 7.99 -3.03 25.99
N ARG A 216 7.64 -3.19 27.26
CA ARG A 216 7.49 -4.50 27.90
C ARG A 216 6.30 -5.29 27.36
N LEU A 217 5.21 -4.61 27.01
CA LEU A 217 3.95 -5.22 26.55
C LEU A 217 3.78 -5.16 25.04
N LEU A 218 4.28 -4.09 24.41
CA LEU A 218 4.14 -3.83 22.99
C LEU A 218 5.38 -3.09 22.50
N PRO A 219 6.52 -3.79 22.30
CA PRO A 219 7.73 -3.17 21.80
C PRO A 219 7.52 -2.58 20.40
N TYR A 220 8.34 -1.60 20.04
CA TYR A 220 8.23 -0.84 18.78
C TYR A 220 8.16 -1.74 17.55
N ASN A 221 9.01 -2.77 17.49
CA ASN A 221 9.01 -3.71 16.37
C ASN A 221 7.71 -4.51 16.27
N LEU A 222 7.09 -4.90 17.40
CA LEU A 222 5.79 -5.57 17.39
C LEU A 222 4.66 -4.62 16.97
N ALA A 223 4.64 -3.39 17.52
CA ALA A 223 3.66 -2.38 17.15
C ALA A 223 3.70 -2.09 15.64
N ARG A 224 4.92 -1.93 15.09
CA ARG A 224 5.15 -1.70 13.66
C ARG A 224 4.72 -2.90 12.81
N THR A 225 5.12 -4.13 13.17
CA THR A 225 4.75 -5.35 12.44
C THR A 225 3.23 -5.49 12.37
N TRP A 226 2.52 -5.37 13.50
CA TRP A 226 1.06 -5.46 13.51
C TRP A 226 0.38 -4.30 12.78
N HIS A 227 0.93 -3.08 12.84
CA HIS A 227 0.41 -1.95 12.08
C HIS A 227 0.45 -2.19 10.57
N LEU A 228 1.56 -2.71 10.05
CA LEU A 228 1.72 -3.03 8.62
C LEU A 228 0.87 -4.23 8.21
N GLN A 229 0.89 -5.31 9.00
CA GLN A 229 0.11 -6.52 8.71
C GLN A 229 -1.39 -6.23 8.70
N LEU A 230 -1.90 -5.50 9.68
CA LEU A 230 -3.31 -5.13 9.70
C LEU A 230 -3.67 -4.22 8.51
N ALA A 231 -2.80 -3.30 8.11
CA ALA A 231 -3.04 -2.44 6.95
C ALA A 231 -3.28 -3.26 5.67
N LEU A 232 -2.57 -4.37 5.49
CA LEU A 232 -2.80 -5.32 4.40
C LEU A 232 -4.07 -6.17 4.64
N PHE A 233 -4.26 -6.69 5.85
CA PHE A 233 -5.38 -7.59 6.13
C PHE A 233 -6.75 -6.92 5.99
N TRP A 234 -6.95 -5.73 6.56
CA TRP A 234 -8.27 -5.11 6.53
C TRP A 234 -8.64 -4.59 5.14
N THR A 235 -7.67 -4.06 4.38
CA THR A 235 -7.89 -3.59 3.01
C THR A 235 -8.20 -4.77 2.08
N ALA A 236 -7.39 -5.83 2.11
CA ALA A 236 -7.64 -7.04 1.33
C ALA A 236 -9.00 -7.68 1.71
N ALA A 237 -9.32 -7.81 3.00
CA ALA A 237 -10.60 -8.35 3.45
C ALA A 237 -11.80 -7.52 2.96
N ALA A 238 -11.66 -6.19 2.89
CA ALA A 238 -12.69 -5.31 2.34
C ALA A 238 -12.90 -5.54 0.83
N PHE A 239 -11.82 -5.72 0.07
CA PHE A 239 -11.89 -5.99 -1.37
C PHE A 239 -12.47 -7.39 -1.67
N LEU A 240 -12.09 -8.40 -0.89
CA LEU A 240 -12.69 -9.74 -0.97
C LEU A 240 -14.20 -9.68 -0.71
N ALA A 241 -14.61 -8.95 0.33
CA ALA A 241 -16.01 -8.75 0.68
C ALA A 241 -16.76 -7.95 -0.40
N GLY A 242 -16.14 -6.89 -0.93
CA GLY A 242 -16.70 -6.08 -2.03
C GLY A 242 -16.91 -6.92 -3.29
N GLY A 243 -15.94 -7.77 -3.65
CA GLY A 243 -16.08 -8.70 -4.76
C GLY A 243 -17.27 -9.64 -4.60
N ILE A 244 -17.43 -10.27 -3.42
CA ILE A 244 -18.59 -11.14 -3.13
C ILE A 244 -19.90 -10.34 -3.18
N PHE A 245 -19.90 -9.12 -2.68
CA PHE A 245 -21.09 -8.26 -2.64
C PHE A 245 -21.56 -7.85 -4.04
N LEU A 246 -20.65 -7.60 -4.97
CA LEU A 246 -20.99 -7.21 -6.34
C LEU A 246 -21.45 -8.38 -7.21
N VAL A 247 -20.99 -9.61 -6.95
CA VAL A 247 -21.29 -10.78 -7.81
C VAL A 247 -22.79 -10.99 -8.07
N PRO A 248 -23.70 -10.93 -7.07
CA PRO A 248 -25.12 -11.07 -7.35
C PRO A 248 -25.71 -9.94 -8.20
N PHE A 249 -25.22 -8.70 -8.07
CA PHE A 249 -25.63 -7.61 -8.95
C PHE A 249 -25.18 -7.83 -10.40
N ILE A 250 -24.01 -8.42 -10.62
CA ILE A 250 -23.48 -8.70 -11.96
C ILE A 250 -24.17 -9.92 -12.59
N SER A 251 -24.34 -11.00 -11.81
CA SER A 251 -24.87 -12.28 -12.28
C SER A 251 -26.39 -12.38 -12.24
N ARG A 252 -27.05 -11.44 -11.53
CA ARG A 252 -28.50 -11.36 -11.29
C ARG A 252 -29.09 -12.57 -10.54
N ARG A 253 -28.24 -13.45 -10.01
CA ARG A 253 -28.66 -14.70 -9.35
C ARG A 253 -27.65 -15.16 -8.31
N GLU A 254 -28.14 -15.70 -7.18
CA GLU A 254 -27.31 -16.36 -6.18
C GLU A 254 -27.35 -17.91 -6.31
N PRO A 255 -26.20 -18.60 -6.39
CA PRO A 255 -26.16 -20.05 -6.29
C PRO A 255 -26.49 -20.57 -4.89
N LYS A 256 -27.09 -21.76 -4.79
CA LYS A 256 -27.38 -22.41 -3.51
C LYS A 256 -26.16 -22.43 -2.59
N ARG A 257 -26.36 -22.11 -1.30
CA ARG A 257 -25.33 -22.08 -0.24
C ARG A 257 -24.21 -21.04 -0.42
N GLN A 258 -24.37 -20.02 -1.28
CA GLN A 258 -23.34 -18.97 -1.44
C GLN A 258 -23.13 -18.17 -0.17
N GLY A 259 -24.20 -17.79 0.55
CA GLY A 259 -24.06 -17.20 1.88
C GLY A 259 -23.27 -18.04 2.88
N LEU A 260 -23.45 -19.37 2.88
CA LEU A 260 -22.67 -20.27 3.75
C LEU A 260 -21.18 -20.23 3.40
N LEU A 261 -20.82 -20.29 2.11
CA LEU A 261 -19.42 -20.19 1.69
C LEU A 261 -18.79 -18.85 2.08
N ALA A 262 -19.55 -17.75 2.01
CA ALA A 262 -19.09 -16.45 2.49
C ALA A 262 -18.77 -16.47 3.99
N TYR A 263 -19.62 -17.08 4.84
CA TYR A 263 -19.32 -17.24 6.27
C TYR A 263 -18.14 -18.19 6.55
N VAL A 264 -17.99 -19.26 5.78
CA VAL A 264 -16.82 -20.15 5.88
C VAL A 264 -15.54 -19.39 5.55
N LEU A 265 -15.56 -18.58 4.48
CA LEU A 265 -14.43 -17.72 4.13
C LEU A 265 -14.15 -16.69 5.23
N LEU A 266 -15.18 -16.11 5.84
CA LEU A 266 -15.02 -15.17 6.95
C LEU A 266 -14.28 -15.81 8.12
N GLY A 267 -14.69 -17.02 8.51
CA GLY A 267 -14.04 -17.78 9.57
C GLY A 267 -12.59 -18.10 9.21
N ALA A 268 -12.32 -18.50 7.96
CA ALA A 268 -10.97 -18.77 7.48
C ALA A 268 -10.07 -17.53 7.54
N VAL A 269 -10.57 -16.37 7.08
CA VAL A 269 -9.84 -15.09 7.17
C VAL A 269 -9.55 -14.72 8.63
N ALA A 270 -10.55 -14.84 9.52
CA ALA A 270 -10.34 -14.56 10.95
C ALA A 270 -9.27 -15.45 11.57
N VAL A 271 -9.28 -16.75 11.27
CA VAL A 271 -8.27 -17.71 11.75
C VAL A 271 -6.87 -17.32 11.26
N VAL A 272 -6.73 -16.92 10.00
CA VAL A 272 -5.44 -16.48 9.44
C VAL A 272 -4.96 -15.18 10.09
N VAL A 273 -5.83 -14.17 10.22
CA VAL A 273 -5.46 -12.87 10.79
C VAL A 273 -5.02 -13.03 12.25
N PHE A 274 -5.86 -13.60 13.11
CA PHE A 274 -5.52 -13.74 14.52
C PHE A 274 -4.39 -14.73 14.76
N GLY A 275 -4.35 -15.82 13.99
CA GLY A 275 -3.26 -16.79 14.03
C GLY A 275 -1.91 -16.18 13.68
N SER A 276 -1.86 -15.36 12.63
CA SER A 276 -0.66 -14.63 12.22
C SER A 276 -0.17 -13.67 13.30
N LEU A 277 -1.04 -12.78 13.77
CA LEU A 277 -0.68 -11.77 14.77
C LEU A 277 -0.16 -12.40 16.07
N ILE A 278 -0.78 -13.50 16.52
CA ILE A 278 -0.34 -14.26 17.70
C ILE A 278 1.04 -14.87 17.45
N CYS A 279 1.27 -15.53 16.32
CA CYS A 279 2.56 -16.13 16.01
C CYS A 279 3.67 -15.08 15.86
N GLU A 280 3.38 -13.92 15.26
CA GLU A 280 4.31 -12.80 15.15
C GLU A 280 4.73 -12.30 16.55
N ALA A 281 3.78 -12.09 17.46
CA ALA A 281 4.07 -11.71 18.83
C ALA A 281 4.89 -12.79 19.54
N LEU A 282 4.47 -14.05 19.50
CA LEU A 282 5.20 -15.15 20.12
C LEU A 282 6.60 -15.32 19.54
N SER A 283 6.82 -15.03 18.26
CA SER A 283 8.15 -15.02 17.64
C SER A 283 9.01 -13.85 18.15
N ILE A 284 8.43 -12.66 18.34
CA ILE A 284 9.16 -11.49 18.87
C ILE A 284 9.51 -11.68 20.36
N TYR A 285 8.63 -12.33 21.14
CA TYR A 285 8.88 -12.69 22.53
C TYR A 285 9.80 -13.91 22.70
N GLY A 286 10.30 -14.50 21.61
CA GLY A 286 11.23 -15.63 21.65
C GLY A 286 10.60 -16.98 22.04
N VAL A 287 9.26 -17.08 22.06
CA VAL A 287 8.54 -18.33 22.36
C VAL A 287 8.58 -19.30 21.17
N ILE A 288 8.49 -18.77 19.95
CA ILE A 288 8.59 -19.55 18.72
C ILE A 288 10.04 -19.50 18.21
N PRO A 289 10.67 -20.66 17.93
CA PRO A 289 12.04 -20.68 17.41
C PRO A 289 12.11 -20.12 15.98
N GLN A 290 13.26 -19.53 15.66
CA GLN A 290 13.55 -18.94 14.35
C GLN A 290 13.55 -19.99 13.23
N GLY A 291 13.15 -19.60 12.02
CA GLY A 291 13.31 -20.41 10.80
C GLY A 291 12.27 -21.52 10.58
N GLY A 292 11.30 -21.69 11.48
CA GLY A 292 10.19 -22.65 11.31
C GLY A 292 9.01 -22.11 10.51
N LEU A 293 8.00 -22.96 10.25
CA LEU A 293 6.75 -22.56 9.56
C LEU A 293 5.94 -21.48 10.29
N LEU A 294 6.21 -21.29 11.59
CA LEU A 294 5.53 -20.35 12.47
C LEU A 294 6.36 -19.08 12.75
N SER A 295 7.51 -18.90 12.11
CA SER A 295 8.36 -17.71 12.25
C SER A 295 8.80 -17.18 10.89
N GLN A 296 8.49 -15.92 10.61
CA GLN A 296 8.95 -15.15 9.44
C GLN A 296 8.97 -13.68 9.84
N GLN A 297 9.95 -12.90 9.35
CA GLN A 297 10.11 -11.48 9.72
C GLN A 297 10.68 -10.68 8.54
N TRP A 298 9.94 -10.67 7.43
CA TRP A 298 10.21 -9.78 6.28
C TRP A 298 9.14 -8.71 6.24
N GLU A 299 9.51 -7.43 6.19
CA GLU A 299 8.53 -6.36 6.16
C GLU A 299 7.52 -6.53 5.01
N TYR A 300 6.22 -6.41 5.33
CA TYR A 300 5.05 -6.68 4.47
C TYR A 300 4.78 -8.18 4.19
N LEU A 301 5.73 -9.05 4.51
CA LEU A 301 5.60 -10.51 4.52
C LEU A 301 5.93 -11.07 5.91
N ASP A 302 5.58 -10.35 6.97
CA ASP A 302 5.88 -10.72 8.36
C ASP A 302 5.08 -11.95 8.81
N LEU A 303 3.92 -12.18 8.19
CA LEU A 303 3.10 -13.32 8.48
C LEU A 303 3.88 -14.64 8.29
N PRO A 304 3.88 -15.54 9.29
CA PRO A 304 4.57 -16.81 9.18
C PRO A 304 4.11 -17.66 8.00
N ARG A 305 5.03 -18.51 7.52
CA ARG A 305 4.84 -19.31 6.30
C ARG A 305 3.55 -20.14 6.28
N LEU A 306 3.17 -20.72 7.41
CA LEU A 306 1.90 -21.45 7.54
C LEU A 306 0.71 -20.55 7.20
N TRP A 307 0.66 -19.36 7.80
CA TRP A 307 -0.40 -18.38 7.60
C TRP A 307 -0.39 -17.82 6.17
N GLN A 308 0.79 -17.69 5.55
CA GLN A 308 0.92 -17.29 4.14
C GLN A 308 0.24 -18.29 3.21
N ILE A 309 0.51 -19.58 3.43
CA ILE A 309 -0.09 -20.67 2.64
C ILE A 309 -1.61 -20.70 2.86
N LEU A 310 -2.07 -20.58 4.10
CA LEU A 310 -3.50 -20.55 4.40
C LEU A 310 -4.21 -19.33 3.81
N LEU A 311 -3.55 -18.16 3.78
CA LEU A 311 -4.06 -16.97 3.11
C LEU A 311 -4.21 -17.19 1.60
N ILE A 312 -3.19 -17.77 0.95
CA ILE A 312 -3.24 -18.14 -0.47
C ILE A 312 -4.42 -19.07 -0.75
N VAL A 313 -4.55 -20.15 0.04
CA VAL A 313 -5.68 -21.08 -0.08
C VAL A 313 -7.01 -20.35 0.12
N GLY A 314 -7.10 -19.47 1.12
CA GLY A 314 -8.28 -18.64 1.37
C GLY A 314 -8.66 -17.75 0.18
N MET A 315 -7.70 -17.12 -0.48
CA MET A 315 -7.94 -16.31 -1.67
C MET A 315 -8.33 -17.16 -2.90
N PHE A 316 -7.79 -18.39 -3.04
CA PHE A 316 -8.26 -19.32 -4.06
C PHE A 316 -9.69 -19.82 -3.80
N VAL A 317 -10.04 -20.05 -2.52
CA VAL A 317 -11.44 -20.33 -2.13
C VAL A 317 -12.33 -19.13 -2.46
N TRP A 318 -11.87 -17.91 -2.19
CA TRP A 318 -12.60 -16.70 -2.55
C TRP A 318 -12.86 -16.58 -4.05
N ILE A 319 -11.85 -16.73 -4.91
CA ILE A 319 -12.07 -16.64 -6.36
C ILE A 319 -12.95 -17.79 -6.87
N ALA A 320 -12.91 -18.96 -6.24
CA ALA A 320 -13.84 -20.05 -6.53
C ALA A 320 -15.30 -19.70 -6.18
N ILE A 321 -15.52 -18.97 -5.07
CA ILE A 321 -16.85 -18.43 -4.69
C ILE A 321 -17.33 -17.44 -5.77
N ILE A 322 -16.47 -16.51 -6.20
CA ILE A 322 -16.76 -15.54 -7.26
C ILE A 322 -17.11 -16.25 -8.58
N PHE A 323 -16.26 -17.19 -9.03
CA PHE A 323 -16.50 -18.00 -10.22
C PHE A 323 -17.85 -18.72 -10.15
N ARG A 324 -18.18 -19.33 -9.01
CA ARG A 324 -19.43 -20.07 -8.82
C ARG A 324 -20.66 -19.19 -8.97
N GLY A 325 -20.60 -17.94 -8.50
CA GLY A 325 -21.65 -16.94 -8.66
C GLY A 325 -21.78 -16.45 -10.10
N MET A 326 -20.66 -16.23 -10.79
CA MET A 326 -20.66 -15.65 -12.14
C MET A 326 -20.72 -16.67 -13.28
N ARG A 327 -20.48 -17.97 -13.03
CA ARG A 327 -20.32 -18.99 -14.09
C ARG A 327 -21.43 -19.01 -15.14
N ALA A 328 -22.67 -18.74 -14.74
CA ALA A 328 -23.81 -18.72 -15.65
C ALA A 328 -23.74 -17.50 -16.59
N ARG A 329 -23.38 -16.34 -16.04
CA ARG A 329 -23.16 -15.10 -16.78
C ARG A 329 -21.95 -15.22 -17.72
N LEU A 330 -20.83 -15.74 -17.22
CA LEU A 330 -19.57 -15.87 -17.99
C LEU A 330 -19.71 -16.75 -19.25
N LYS A 331 -20.59 -17.76 -19.24
CA LYS A 331 -20.83 -18.64 -20.41
C LYS A 331 -21.40 -17.91 -21.63
N GLY A 332 -22.16 -16.84 -21.41
CA GLY A 332 -22.81 -16.07 -22.47
C GLY A 332 -22.05 -14.82 -22.90
N GLU A 333 -20.88 -14.55 -22.29
CA GLU A 333 -20.16 -13.29 -22.42
C GLU A 333 -18.81 -13.48 -23.12
N SER A 334 -18.41 -12.49 -23.92
CA SER A 334 -17.09 -12.46 -24.53
C SER A 334 -16.00 -12.28 -23.46
N LYS A 335 -14.84 -12.90 -23.64
CA LYS A 335 -13.69 -12.80 -22.72
C LYS A 335 -13.17 -11.37 -22.53
N MET A 336 -13.51 -10.45 -23.43
CA MET A 336 -13.12 -9.04 -23.37
C MET A 336 -14.21 -8.14 -22.77
N ASN A 337 -15.37 -8.70 -22.37
CA ASN A 337 -16.43 -7.94 -21.72
C ASN A 337 -16.16 -7.82 -20.21
N MET A 338 -16.84 -6.88 -19.57
CA MET A 338 -16.62 -6.56 -18.16
C MET A 338 -16.70 -7.80 -17.24
N PRO A 339 -17.62 -8.78 -17.41
CA PRO A 339 -17.73 -9.89 -16.46
C PRO A 339 -16.48 -10.75 -16.40
N TRP A 340 -15.84 -10.96 -17.56
CA TRP A 340 -14.58 -11.67 -17.66
C TRP A 340 -13.41 -10.83 -17.14
N LEU A 341 -13.40 -9.52 -17.41
CA LEU A 341 -12.36 -8.63 -16.86
C LEU A 341 -12.39 -8.62 -15.33
N PHE A 342 -13.57 -8.55 -14.70
CA PHE A 342 -13.74 -8.64 -13.25
C PHE A 342 -13.28 -10.00 -12.70
N PHE A 343 -13.56 -11.09 -13.43
CA PHE A 343 -13.08 -12.41 -13.04
C PHE A 343 -11.55 -12.54 -13.16
N PHE A 344 -10.96 -12.08 -14.26
CA PHE A 344 -9.53 -12.17 -14.50
C PHE A 344 -8.72 -11.28 -13.56
N SER A 345 -9.16 -10.04 -13.32
CA SER A 345 -8.51 -9.17 -12.33
C SER A 345 -8.62 -9.76 -10.92
N GLY A 346 -9.78 -10.34 -10.56
CA GLY A 346 -9.92 -11.09 -9.31
C GLY A 346 -9.00 -12.32 -9.22
N LEU A 347 -8.82 -13.08 -10.31
CA LEU A 347 -7.95 -14.27 -10.35
C LEU A 347 -6.46 -13.92 -10.24
N ALA A 348 -6.06 -12.73 -10.69
CA ALA A 348 -4.67 -12.26 -10.56
C ALA A 348 -4.25 -12.15 -9.08
N ILE A 349 -5.16 -11.74 -8.19
CA ILE A 349 -4.87 -11.53 -6.76
C ILE A 349 -4.24 -12.76 -6.09
N PRO A 350 -4.89 -13.95 -6.02
CA PRO A 350 -4.27 -15.12 -5.40
C PRO A 350 -3.03 -15.62 -6.16
N THR A 351 -3.02 -15.48 -7.49
CA THR A 351 -1.95 -16.00 -8.35
C THR A 351 -0.64 -15.27 -8.10
N PHE A 352 -0.66 -13.94 -8.08
CA PHE A 352 0.56 -13.15 -7.86
C PHE A 352 0.97 -13.11 -6.39
N TYR A 353 0.04 -13.18 -5.45
CA TYR A 353 0.41 -13.31 -4.04
C TYR A 353 1.17 -14.61 -3.76
N ALA A 354 0.83 -15.71 -4.45
CA ALA A 354 1.52 -16.99 -4.31
C ALA A 354 3.01 -16.94 -4.71
N VAL A 355 3.41 -15.98 -5.57
CA VAL A 355 4.83 -15.73 -5.91
C VAL A 355 5.63 -15.32 -4.68
N GLY A 356 4.99 -14.69 -3.68
CA GLY A 356 5.59 -14.36 -2.39
C GLY A 356 6.15 -15.57 -1.63
N LEU A 357 5.75 -16.79 -2.00
CA LEU A 357 6.34 -17.99 -1.45
C LEU A 357 7.82 -18.15 -1.84
N LEU A 358 8.29 -17.50 -2.90
CA LEU A 358 9.70 -17.56 -3.32
C LEU A 358 10.62 -16.71 -2.43
N ALA A 359 10.07 -15.73 -1.70
CA ALA A 359 10.78 -15.04 -0.63
C ALA A 359 10.79 -15.91 0.64
N SER A 360 11.97 -16.33 1.08
CA SER A 360 12.18 -17.15 2.26
C SER A 360 13.42 -16.70 3.03
N SER A 361 13.47 -16.96 4.33
CA SER A 361 14.63 -16.66 5.19
C SER A 361 15.90 -17.41 4.78
N GLY A 362 15.80 -18.54 4.09
CA GLY A 362 16.94 -19.28 3.57
C GLY A 362 17.45 -18.81 2.19
N THR A 363 16.74 -17.87 1.56
CA THR A 363 17.09 -17.36 0.22
C THR A 363 18.09 -16.21 0.34
N HIS A 364 19.02 -16.07 -0.62
CA HIS A 364 19.93 -14.92 -0.68
C HIS A 364 19.16 -13.60 -0.67
N TYR A 365 19.59 -12.63 0.15
CA TYR A 365 18.86 -11.39 0.43
C TYR A 365 18.33 -10.69 -0.83
N THR A 366 19.18 -10.38 -1.82
CA THR A 366 18.76 -9.70 -3.05
C THR A 366 17.70 -10.46 -3.84
N VAL A 367 17.71 -11.80 -3.79
CA VAL A 367 16.71 -12.64 -4.47
C VAL A 367 15.40 -12.67 -3.67
N ALA A 368 15.49 -12.77 -2.34
CA ALA A 368 14.32 -12.66 -1.47
C ALA A 368 13.64 -11.29 -1.62
N ASP A 369 14.42 -10.22 -1.67
CA ASP A 369 13.93 -8.85 -1.82
C ASP A 369 13.28 -8.60 -3.19
N PHE A 370 13.86 -9.15 -4.27
CA PHE A 370 13.23 -9.17 -5.59
C PHE A 370 11.82 -9.79 -5.54
N TRP A 371 11.68 -11.00 -4.99
CA TRP A 371 10.36 -11.66 -4.89
C TRP A 371 9.43 -11.00 -3.87
N ARG A 372 9.98 -10.34 -2.84
CA ARG A 372 9.20 -9.55 -1.89
C ARG A 372 8.48 -8.42 -2.60
N PHE A 373 9.16 -7.66 -3.46
CA PHE A 373 8.54 -6.55 -4.18
C PHE A 373 7.57 -6.97 -5.29
N TRP A 374 7.61 -8.22 -5.76
CA TRP A 374 6.51 -8.78 -6.54
C TRP A 374 5.20 -8.85 -5.74
N VAL A 375 5.26 -8.99 -4.41
CA VAL A 375 4.07 -8.92 -3.57
C VAL A 375 3.79 -7.51 -3.09
N VAL A 376 4.81 -6.77 -2.66
CA VAL A 376 4.58 -5.44 -2.09
C VAL A 376 4.17 -4.43 -3.14
N HIS A 377 4.85 -4.40 -4.29
CA HIS A 377 4.54 -3.44 -5.35
C HIS A 377 3.61 -4.06 -6.40
N LEU A 378 3.95 -5.16 -7.07
CA LEU A 378 3.06 -5.65 -8.14
C LEU A 378 1.70 -6.14 -7.64
N TRP A 379 1.67 -6.95 -6.58
CA TRP A 379 0.39 -7.44 -6.08
C TRP A 379 -0.47 -6.32 -5.50
N VAL A 380 0.08 -5.36 -4.75
CA VAL A 380 -0.70 -4.24 -4.20
C VAL A 380 -0.95 -3.14 -5.23
N GLU A 381 0.07 -2.65 -5.91
CA GLU A 381 0.02 -1.45 -6.74
C GLU A 381 -0.43 -1.69 -8.19
N ASP A 382 -0.25 -2.89 -8.74
CA ASP A 382 -0.68 -3.22 -10.11
C ASP A 382 -1.96 -4.07 -10.10
N PHE A 383 -1.92 -5.25 -9.46
CA PHE A 383 -3.05 -6.20 -9.55
C PHE A 383 -4.24 -5.86 -8.66
N LEU A 384 -4.04 -5.35 -7.43
CA LEU A 384 -5.16 -4.85 -6.63
C LEU A 384 -5.73 -3.56 -7.25
N GLU A 385 -4.91 -2.64 -7.74
CA GLU A 385 -5.38 -1.42 -8.44
C GLU A 385 -6.20 -1.79 -9.68
N LEU A 386 -5.76 -2.75 -10.49
CA LEU A 386 -6.54 -3.21 -11.63
C LEU A 386 -7.88 -3.82 -11.20
N PHE A 387 -7.90 -4.64 -10.14
CA PHE A 387 -9.14 -5.21 -9.62
C PHE A 387 -10.08 -4.11 -9.11
N THR A 388 -9.57 -3.13 -8.40
CA THR A 388 -10.34 -2.02 -7.84
C THR A 388 -10.88 -1.09 -8.93
N THR A 389 -10.09 -0.76 -9.96
CA THR A 389 -10.57 -0.02 -11.14
C THR A 389 -11.74 -0.74 -11.79
N VAL A 390 -11.62 -2.06 -12.00
CA VAL A 390 -12.70 -2.86 -12.59
C VAL A 390 -13.94 -2.88 -11.68
N MET A 391 -13.78 -2.99 -10.36
CA MET A 391 -14.88 -2.92 -9.39
C MET A 391 -15.60 -1.57 -9.43
N VAL A 392 -14.85 -0.47 -9.38
CA VAL A 392 -15.38 0.89 -9.38
C VAL A 392 -16.11 1.18 -10.70
N ALA A 393 -15.51 0.83 -11.82
CA ALA A 393 -16.14 0.92 -13.14
C ALA A 393 -17.46 0.12 -13.18
N TYR A 394 -17.47 -1.09 -12.61
CA TYR A 394 -18.67 -1.90 -12.49
C TYR A 394 -19.77 -1.25 -11.67
N MET A 395 -19.42 -0.67 -10.52
CA MET A 395 -20.38 0.03 -9.68
C MET A 395 -21.05 1.17 -10.44
N PHE A 396 -20.30 1.93 -11.24
CA PHE A 396 -20.88 3.01 -12.04
C PHE A 396 -21.79 2.53 -13.17
N VAL A 397 -21.43 1.44 -13.82
CA VAL A 397 -22.31 0.81 -14.82
C VAL A 397 -23.59 0.29 -14.16
N LEU A 398 -23.48 -0.36 -13.00
CA LEU A 398 -24.63 -0.86 -12.24
C LEU A 398 -25.52 0.25 -11.68
N LEU A 399 -24.96 1.43 -11.41
CA LEU A 399 -25.69 2.63 -10.99
C LEU A 399 -26.27 3.42 -12.17
N GLY A 400 -26.02 3.00 -13.42
CA GLY A 400 -26.50 3.69 -14.62
C GLY A 400 -25.80 5.02 -14.90
N VAL A 401 -24.74 5.35 -14.14
CA VAL A 401 -23.99 6.60 -14.29
C VAL A 401 -23.22 6.59 -15.60
N VAL A 402 -22.75 5.41 -16.03
CA VAL A 402 -21.78 5.27 -17.11
C VAL A 402 -22.12 4.09 -18.00
N ARG A 403 -21.93 4.28 -19.32
CA ARG A 403 -22.12 3.22 -20.32
C ARG A 403 -21.01 2.18 -20.23
N GLU A 404 -21.39 0.90 -20.34
CA GLU A 404 -20.47 -0.24 -20.33
C GLU A 404 -19.30 -0.08 -21.32
N ARG A 405 -19.55 0.46 -22.52
CA ARG A 405 -18.48 0.69 -23.52
C ARG A 405 -17.41 1.67 -23.06
N ILE A 406 -17.79 2.71 -22.33
CA ILE A 406 -16.84 3.71 -21.80
C ILE A 406 -16.04 3.07 -20.67
N ALA A 407 -16.73 2.40 -19.74
CA ALA A 407 -16.10 1.66 -18.64
C ALA A 407 -15.08 0.63 -19.15
N LEU A 408 -15.41 -0.11 -20.21
CA LEU A 408 -14.46 -1.03 -20.88
C LEU A 408 -13.25 -0.31 -21.46
N GLY A 409 -13.45 0.83 -22.13
CA GLY A 409 -12.36 1.64 -22.67
C GLY A 409 -11.39 2.10 -21.59
N VAL A 410 -11.92 2.57 -20.46
CA VAL A 410 -11.13 2.99 -19.30
C VAL A 410 -10.38 1.80 -18.69
N ILE A 411 -11.05 0.66 -18.46
CA ILE A 411 -10.39 -0.54 -17.93
C ILE A 411 -9.23 -1.00 -18.83
N PHE A 412 -9.42 -1.06 -20.15
CA PHE A 412 -8.35 -1.48 -21.04
C PHE A 412 -7.21 -0.47 -21.11
N LEU A 413 -7.51 0.82 -21.06
CA LEU A 413 -6.50 1.86 -20.97
C LEU A 413 -5.69 1.68 -19.67
N ASP A 414 -6.37 1.45 -18.55
CA ASP A 414 -5.79 1.19 -17.25
C ASP A 414 -4.86 -0.03 -17.29
N VAL A 415 -5.35 -1.18 -17.76
CA VAL A 415 -4.55 -2.41 -17.96
C VAL A 415 -3.28 -2.12 -18.77
N ILE A 416 -3.40 -1.42 -19.90
CA ILE A 416 -2.24 -1.15 -20.76
C ILE A 416 -1.22 -0.28 -20.04
N LEU A 417 -1.67 0.79 -19.38
CA LEU A 417 -0.75 1.76 -18.81
C LEU A 417 -0.11 1.27 -17.50
N TYR A 418 -0.90 0.67 -16.61
CA TYR A 418 -0.38 0.08 -15.37
C TYR A 418 0.51 -1.12 -15.66
N SER A 419 0.15 -2.02 -16.59
CA SER A 419 1.05 -3.13 -16.94
C SER A 419 2.32 -2.68 -17.66
N ALA A 420 2.25 -1.61 -18.48
CA ALA A 420 3.45 -1.07 -19.13
C ALA A 420 4.39 -0.39 -18.13
N GLY A 421 3.85 0.39 -17.19
CA GLY A 421 4.60 1.06 -16.12
C GLY A 421 4.98 0.12 -14.98
N GLY A 422 4.00 -0.32 -14.19
CA GLY A 422 4.15 -1.04 -12.91
C GLY A 422 4.95 -2.34 -12.99
N VAL A 423 4.71 -3.18 -14.01
CA VAL A 423 5.41 -4.48 -14.14
C VAL A 423 6.94 -4.31 -14.15
N ILE A 424 7.44 -3.36 -14.94
CA ILE A 424 8.88 -3.10 -15.06
C ILE A 424 9.32 -2.06 -14.02
N GLY A 425 8.46 -1.10 -13.71
CA GLY A 425 8.69 -0.02 -12.76
C GLY A 425 8.91 -0.49 -11.32
N THR A 426 8.43 -1.70 -10.97
CA THR A 426 8.79 -2.41 -9.73
C THR A 426 10.28 -2.40 -9.42
N MET A 427 11.14 -2.36 -10.45
CA MET A 427 12.59 -2.29 -10.28
C MET A 427 13.08 -1.02 -9.57
N HIS A 428 12.23 0.00 -9.38
CA HIS A 428 12.57 1.17 -8.57
C HIS A 428 12.82 0.85 -7.09
N HIS A 429 12.31 -0.27 -6.60
CA HIS A 429 12.62 -0.80 -5.28
C HIS A 429 13.97 -1.51 -5.19
N LEU A 430 14.58 -1.79 -6.34
CA LEU A 430 15.80 -2.59 -6.46
C LEU A 430 17.04 -1.75 -6.74
N TYR A 431 16.90 -0.43 -6.90
CA TYR A 431 18.01 0.49 -7.21
C TYR A 431 19.29 0.22 -6.43
N PHE A 432 19.15 -0.13 -5.15
CA PHE A 432 20.25 -0.25 -4.21
C PHE A 432 20.29 -1.61 -3.47
N SER A 433 19.48 -2.60 -3.89
CA SER A 433 19.33 -3.90 -3.21
C SER A 433 20.37 -4.97 -3.63
N GLY A 434 21.35 -4.58 -4.46
CA GLY A 434 22.39 -5.47 -4.99
C GLY A 434 22.22 -5.84 -6.47
N THR A 435 21.17 -5.33 -7.13
CA THR A 435 20.94 -5.54 -8.56
C THR A 435 21.84 -4.65 -9.43
N PRO A 436 22.17 -5.07 -10.66
CA PRO A 436 23.03 -4.29 -11.53
C PRO A 436 22.29 -3.05 -12.08
N VAL A 437 23.05 -2.14 -12.67
CA VAL A 437 22.58 -0.80 -13.08
C VAL A 437 21.42 -0.82 -14.09
N GLU A 438 21.27 -1.89 -14.86
CA GLU A 438 20.20 -2.07 -15.84
C GLU A 438 18.83 -2.12 -15.16
N HIS A 439 18.74 -2.65 -13.93
CA HIS A 439 17.49 -2.66 -13.17
C HIS A 439 17.12 -1.24 -12.74
N MET A 440 18.12 -0.43 -12.37
CA MET A 440 17.91 0.99 -12.06
C MET A 440 17.44 1.78 -13.28
N ALA A 441 18.02 1.51 -14.45
CA ALA A 441 17.62 2.13 -15.70
C ALA A 441 16.15 1.86 -16.04
N LEU A 442 15.77 0.57 -16.02
CA LEU A 442 14.41 0.13 -16.31
C LEU A 442 13.43 0.63 -15.25
N GLY A 443 13.78 0.48 -13.96
CA GLY A 443 12.99 0.96 -12.84
C GLY A 443 12.68 2.45 -12.98
N ALA A 444 13.71 3.28 -13.14
CA ALA A 444 13.55 4.74 -13.24
C ALA A 444 12.68 5.17 -14.41
N PHE A 445 12.86 4.56 -15.58
CA PHE A 445 12.09 4.91 -16.77
C PHE A 445 10.62 4.50 -16.65
N PHE A 446 10.36 3.26 -16.26
CA PHE A 446 9.00 2.70 -16.25
C PHE A 446 8.20 3.14 -15.03
N SER A 447 8.82 3.33 -13.86
CA SER A 447 8.13 3.88 -12.70
C SER A 447 7.78 5.37 -12.86
N ALA A 448 8.56 6.12 -13.64
CA ALA A 448 8.15 7.46 -14.04
C ALA A 448 6.93 7.43 -14.99
N ALA A 449 6.83 6.40 -15.83
CA ALA A 449 5.66 6.22 -16.70
C ALA A 449 4.38 5.87 -15.91
N GLU A 450 4.49 5.27 -14.72
CA GLU A 450 3.35 5.00 -13.82
C GLU A 450 2.64 6.27 -13.33
N VAL A 451 3.30 7.44 -13.39
CA VAL A 451 2.65 8.71 -13.02
C VAL A 451 1.70 9.20 -14.13
N ILE A 452 1.87 8.72 -15.37
CA ILE A 452 1.07 9.17 -16.51
C ILE A 452 -0.42 8.85 -16.30
N PRO A 453 -0.84 7.61 -15.96
CA PRO A 453 -2.25 7.29 -15.65
C PRO A 453 -2.78 8.08 -14.47
N LEU A 454 -1.96 8.30 -13.44
CA LEU A 454 -2.36 8.99 -12.22
C LEU A 454 -2.77 10.45 -12.48
N THR A 455 -2.10 11.12 -13.42
CA THR A 455 -2.49 12.48 -13.86
C THR A 455 -3.82 12.49 -14.62
N PHE A 456 -4.15 11.39 -15.29
CA PHE A 456 -5.37 11.26 -16.06
C PHE A 456 -6.58 10.98 -15.16
N LEU A 457 -6.41 10.09 -14.17
CA LEU A 457 -7.45 9.75 -13.19
C LEU A 457 -7.96 10.98 -12.42
N THR A 458 -7.16 12.02 -12.21
CA THR A 458 -7.61 13.28 -11.60
C THR A 458 -8.58 14.05 -12.49
N VAL A 459 -8.35 14.08 -13.80
CA VAL A 459 -9.27 14.69 -14.78
C VAL A 459 -10.58 13.91 -14.83
N GLU A 460 -10.49 12.58 -14.77
CA GLU A 460 -11.67 11.71 -14.72
C GLU A 460 -12.46 11.87 -13.41
N ALA A 461 -11.79 11.96 -12.26
CA ALA A 461 -12.41 12.18 -10.95
C ALA A 461 -13.17 13.52 -10.88
N TRP A 462 -12.68 14.55 -11.58
CA TRP A 462 -13.39 15.83 -11.68
C TRP A 462 -14.62 15.75 -12.58
N ALA A 463 -14.51 15.10 -13.75
CA ALA A 463 -15.67 14.83 -14.61
C ALA A 463 -16.73 14.01 -13.85
N PHE A 464 -16.28 13.05 -13.05
CA PHE A 464 -17.09 12.21 -12.17
C PHE A 464 -17.87 12.99 -11.11
N LEU A 465 -17.21 13.92 -10.39
CA LEU A 465 -17.86 14.80 -9.43
C LEU A 465 -19.00 15.62 -10.06
N GLN A 466 -18.79 16.13 -11.27
CA GLN A 466 -19.81 16.90 -11.99
C GLN A 466 -20.98 16.03 -12.44
N LEU A 467 -20.74 14.77 -12.82
CA LEU A 467 -21.80 13.82 -13.18
C LEU A 467 -22.70 13.50 -11.98
N GLY A 468 -22.11 13.18 -10.82
CA GLY A 468 -22.87 12.89 -9.60
C GLY A 468 -23.65 14.10 -9.06
N ALA A 469 -23.08 15.31 -9.16
CA ALA A 469 -23.77 16.54 -8.73
C ALA A 469 -24.96 16.90 -9.63
N ARG A 470 -24.95 16.49 -10.90
CA ARG A 470 -26.02 16.77 -11.89
C ARG A 470 -27.14 15.72 -11.89
N GLN A 471 -26.97 14.59 -11.22
CA GLN A 471 -27.95 13.49 -11.17
C GLN A 471 -29.04 13.64 -10.10
N GLN A 472 -29.38 14.87 -9.70
CA GLN A 472 -30.61 15.08 -8.93
C GLN A 472 -31.81 14.90 -9.85
N SER A 473 -32.45 13.73 -9.74
CA SER A 473 -33.79 13.43 -10.22
C SER A 473 -34.74 14.61 -9.93
N GLY A 474 -35.50 15.06 -10.94
CA GLY A 474 -36.57 16.06 -10.77
C GLY A 474 -37.71 15.60 -9.85
N ASP A 475 -37.68 14.32 -9.46
CA ASP A 475 -38.59 13.56 -8.61
C ASP A 475 -38.23 13.63 -7.11
N GLY A 476 -37.21 14.40 -6.70
CA GLY A 476 -36.99 14.80 -5.29
C GLY A 476 -36.32 13.75 -4.39
N ASN A 477 -36.08 12.53 -4.87
CA ASN A 477 -35.37 11.50 -4.12
C ASN A 477 -33.85 11.79 -4.04
N PRO A 478 -33.24 11.79 -2.84
CA PRO A 478 -31.82 12.05 -2.69
C PRO A 478 -30.97 10.86 -3.16
N PHE A 479 -29.79 11.16 -3.73
CA PHE A 479 -28.82 10.15 -4.13
C PHE A 479 -28.31 9.34 -2.91
N PRO A 480 -28.63 8.04 -2.81
CA PRO A 480 -28.39 7.28 -1.59
C PRO A 480 -26.90 6.98 -1.34
N HIS A 481 -26.05 7.00 -2.36
CA HIS A 481 -24.64 6.59 -2.26
C HIS A 481 -23.65 7.75 -2.14
N ARG A 482 -24.12 8.95 -1.74
CA ARG A 482 -23.30 10.16 -1.64
C ARG A 482 -21.94 9.92 -0.98
N TRP A 483 -21.91 9.32 0.21
CA TRP A 483 -20.66 9.14 0.95
C TRP A 483 -19.73 8.08 0.36
N ALA A 484 -20.27 6.99 -0.19
CA ALA A 484 -19.47 6.02 -0.92
C ALA A 484 -18.77 6.69 -2.11
N VAL A 485 -19.50 7.50 -2.87
CA VAL A 485 -18.96 8.33 -3.96
C VAL A 485 -17.92 9.33 -3.46
N MET A 486 -18.18 10.06 -2.37
CA MET A 486 -17.20 11.00 -1.81
C MET A 486 -15.89 10.31 -1.42
N PHE A 487 -15.93 9.09 -0.86
CA PHE A 487 -14.71 8.32 -0.63
C PHE A 487 -13.99 7.96 -1.94
N LEU A 488 -14.70 7.58 -3.00
CA LEU A 488 -14.09 7.37 -4.33
C LEU A 488 -13.45 8.65 -4.92
N VAL A 489 -14.03 9.82 -4.64
CA VAL A 489 -13.39 11.10 -5.01
C VAL A 489 -12.09 11.29 -4.24
N ALA A 490 -12.09 10.99 -2.94
CA ALA A 490 -10.88 11.05 -2.12
C ALA A 490 -9.80 10.08 -2.65
N VAL A 491 -10.18 8.88 -3.09
CA VAL A 491 -9.27 7.94 -3.78
C VAL A 491 -8.59 8.63 -4.96
N GLY A 492 -9.34 9.24 -5.88
CA GLY A 492 -8.77 9.95 -7.03
C GLY A 492 -7.82 11.09 -6.65
N PHE A 493 -8.17 11.87 -5.62
CA PHE A 493 -7.30 12.93 -5.10
C PHE A 493 -5.99 12.38 -4.52
N TRP A 494 -6.08 11.39 -3.64
CA TRP A 494 -4.91 10.79 -2.99
C TRP A 494 -4.10 9.90 -3.93
N ASN A 495 -4.68 9.38 -4.99
CA ASN A 495 -3.93 8.66 -6.01
C ASN A 495 -2.96 9.62 -6.72
N PHE A 496 -3.46 10.80 -7.13
CA PHE A 496 -2.61 11.82 -7.71
C PHE A 496 -1.59 12.42 -6.73
N VAL A 497 -2.02 12.79 -5.51
CA VAL A 497 -1.13 13.44 -4.53
C VAL A 497 -0.19 12.44 -3.85
N GLY A 498 -0.73 11.35 -3.33
CA GLY A 498 0.00 10.33 -2.59
C GLY A 498 0.88 9.46 -3.48
N ALA A 499 0.30 8.79 -4.47
CA ALA A 499 1.07 7.94 -5.38
C ALA A 499 1.81 8.76 -6.45
N GLY A 500 1.12 9.70 -7.11
CA GLY A 500 1.72 10.51 -8.18
C GLY A 500 2.80 11.48 -7.70
N ILE A 501 2.45 12.47 -6.89
CA ILE A 501 3.39 13.52 -6.46
C ILE A 501 4.41 12.97 -5.46
N PHE A 502 3.96 12.40 -4.34
CA PHE A 502 4.88 11.94 -3.30
C PHE A 502 5.61 10.64 -3.66
N GLY A 503 5.03 9.77 -4.48
CA GLY A 503 5.76 8.63 -5.04
C GLY A 503 6.86 9.12 -5.99
N PHE A 504 6.55 10.05 -6.90
CA PHE A 504 7.55 10.59 -7.82
C PHE A 504 8.67 11.37 -7.11
N LEU A 505 8.35 12.07 -6.01
CA LEU A 505 9.33 12.77 -5.17
C LEU A 505 10.49 11.87 -4.75
N ILE A 506 10.21 10.61 -4.43
CA ILE A 506 11.21 9.64 -3.96
C ILE A 506 11.66 8.64 -5.05
N ASN A 507 11.10 8.75 -6.24
CA ASN A 507 11.31 7.79 -7.33
C ASN A 507 12.62 8.03 -8.12
N LEU A 508 13.05 9.28 -8.25
CA LEU A 508 14.26 9.61 -9.01
C LEU A 508 15.46 8.91 -8.36
N PRO A 509 16.26 8.10 -9.09
CA PRO A 509 17.40 7.40 -8.50
C PRO A 509 18.33 8.31 -7.68
N VAL A 510 18.56 9.54 -8.13
CA VAL A 510 19.40 10.52 -7.41
C VAL A 510 18.78 10.98 -6.10
N VAL A 511 17.46 11.14 -6.03
CA VAL A 511 16.77 11.52 -4.78
C VAL A 511 16.69 10.31 -3.86
N SER A 512 16.26 9.17 -4.40
CA SER A 512 16.19 7.88 -3.71
C SER A 512 17.53 7.50 -3.07
N TYR A 513 18.65 7.79 -3.72
CA TYR A 513 20.00 7.54 -3.19
C TYR A 513 20.23 8.16 -1.80
N TYR A 514 19.63 9.32 -1.53
CA TYR A 514 19.74 10.02 -0.24
C TYR A 514 18.52 9.86 0.67
N GLU A 515 17.35 9.56 0.11
CA GLU A 515 16.07 9.51 0.83
C GLU A 515 15.68 8.10 1.26
N ILE A 516 16.11 7.04 0.56
CA ILE A 516 15.52 5.70 0.73
C ILE A 516 15.43 5.29 2.19
N GLY A 517 14.21 4.93 2.61
CA GLY A 517 13.93 4.50 3.97
C GLY A 517 13.70 5.64 4.97
N THR A 518 13.75 6.92 4.58
CA THR A 518 13.52 8.09 5.47
C THR A 518 12.02 8.40 5.67
N ALA A 519 11.70 9.52 6.32
CA ALA A 519 10.31 9.91 6.54
C ALA A 519 9.54 10.25 5.26
N LEU A 520 10.18 10.57 4.12
CA LEU A 520 9.46 10.79 2.86
C LEU A 520 8.90 9.47 2.30
N THR A 521 9.58 8.34 2.52
CA THR A 521 9.03 7.00 2.25
C THR A 521 7.74 6.77 3.05
N ALA A 522 7.72 7.12 4.34
CA ALA A 522 6.52 7.02 5.17
C ALA A 522 5.42 8.03 4.74
N ASN A 523 5.81 9.22 4.30
CA ASN A 523 4.91 10.24 3.77
C ASN A 523 4.13 9.71 2.54
N HIS A 524 4.86 9.22 1.55
CA HIS A 524 4.28 8.56 0.38
C HIS A 524 3.46 7.34 0.78
N GLY A 525 4.01 6.46 1.63
CA GLY A 525 3.34 5.24 2.06
C GLY A 525 1.98 5.47 2.70
N HIS A 526 1.83 6.45 3.60
CA HIS A 526 0.52 6.77 4.20
C HIS A 526 -0.41 7.44 3.18
N ALA A 527 0.10 8.42 2.41
CA ALA A 527 -0.71 9.14 1.42
C ALA A 527 -1.26 8.21 0.33
N ALA A 528 -0.48 7.22 -0.13
CA ALA A 528 -0.89 6.23 -1.11
C ALA A 528 -1.73 5.11 -0.46
N MET A 529 -1.20 4.40 0.54
CA MET A 529 -1.86 3.22 1.10
C MET A 529 -3.21 3.55 1.75
N MET A 530 -3.25 4.53 2.65
CA MET A 530 -4.50 4.93 3.30
C MET A 530 -5.36 5.76 2.35
N GLY A 531 -4.76 6.70 1.62
CA GLY A 531 -5.49 7.63 0.76
C GLY A 531 -6.16 6.98 -0.45
N VAL A 532 -5.55 5.93 -1.02
CA VAL A 532 -6.09 5.19 -2.18
C VAL A 532 -6.82 3.93 -1.69
N TYR A 533 -6.09 2.89 -1.29
CA TYR A 533 -6.69 1.59 -0.95
C TYR A 533 -7.57 1.67 0.30
N GLY A 534 -7.13 2.42 1.31
CA GLY A 534 -7.89 2.59 2.55
C GLY A 534 -9.22 3.32 2.33
N MET A 535 -9.20 4.47 1.65
CA MET A 535 -10.42 5.22 1.31
C MET A 535 -11.35 4.41 0.42
N LEU A 536 -10.82 3.63 -0.53
CA LEU A 536 -11.62 2.76 -1.37
C LEU A 536 -12.32 1.66 -0.56
N ALA A 537 -11.59 0.98 0.31
CA ALA A 537 -12.14 -0.07 1.17
C ALA A 537 -13.26 0.48 2.07
N VAL A 538 -13.09 1.69 2.62
CA VAL A 538 -14.15 2.40 3.36
C VAL A 538 -15.32 2.79 2.45
N GLY A 539 -15.05 3.25 1.23
CA GLY A 539 -16.08 3.57 0.23
C GLY A 539 -16.95 2.37 -0.14
N LEU A 540 -16.35 1.19 -0.35
CA LEU A 540 -17.04 -0.07 -0.59
C LEU A 540 -17.88 -0.51 0.61
N ALA A 541 -17.34 -0.37 1.83
CA ALA A 541 -18.08 -0.66 3.05
C ALA A 541 -19.29 0.26 3.21
N MET A 542 -19.12 1.57 2.98
CA MET A 542 -20.21 2.56 3.01
C MET A 542 -21.29 2.24 1.98
N PHE A 543 -20.89 1.80 0.78
CA PHE A 543 -21.82 1.35 -0.25
C PHE A 543 -22.66 0.14 0.21
N ALA A 544 -22.02 -0.88 0.78
CA ALA A 544 -22.70 -2.07 1.29
C ALA A 544 -23.60 -1.74 2.50
N PHE A 545 -23.13 -0.95 3.46
CA PHE A 545 -23.90 -0.53 4.63
C PHE A 545 -25.14 0.26 4.23
N ARG A 546 -25.08 1.04 3.15
CA ARG A 546 -26.21 1.84 2.69
C ARG A 546 -27.45 0.99 2.37
N TYR A 547 -27.28 -0.21 1.83
CA TYR A 547 -28.39 -1.10 1.47
C TYR A 547 -28.95 -1.90 2.65
N VAL A 548 -28.20 -2.00 3.74
CA VAL A 548 -28.62 -2.74 4.94
C VAL A 548 -29.19 -1.85 6.01
N ILE A 549 -28.73 -0.60 6.10
CA ILE A 549 -29.28 0.36 7.04
C ILE A 549 -30.55 0.98 6.44
N PRO A 550 -31.72 0.85 7.11
CA PRO A 550 -32.95 1.52 6.70
C PRO A 550 -32.76 3.03 6.50
N ALA A 551 -33.47 3.63 5.55
CA ALA A 551 -33.30 5.04 5.19
C ALA A 551 -33.46 6.01 6.37
N ASP A 552 -34.40 5.74 7.29
CA ASP A 552 -34.67 6.51 8.50
C ASP A 552 -33.56 6.40 9.56
N LYS A 553 -32.73 5.36 9.49
CA LYS A 553 -31.65 5.09 10.45
C LYS A 553 -30.26 5.44 9.95
N TRP A 554 -30.14 5.93 8.71
CA TRP A 554 -28.85 6.29 8.14
C TRP A 554 -28.22 7.47 8.90
N PRO A 555 -27.03 7.31 9.52
CA PRO A 555 -26.44 8.35 10.35
C PRO A 555 -25.64 9.35 9.50
N GLU A 556 -26.34 10.22 8.77
CA GLU A 556 -25.74 11.18 7.81
C GLU A 556 -24.63 12.04 8.44
N LYS A 557 -24.83 12.50 9.68
CA LYS A 557 -23.82 13.29 10.42
C LYS A 557 -22.53 12.49 10.67
N LEU A 558 -22.65 11.21 11.02
CA LEU A 558 -21.48 10.36 11.29
C LEU A 558 -20.72 10.02 10.01
N ALA A 559 -21.44 9.76 8.90
CA ALA A 559 -20.81 9.52 7.61
C ALA A 559 -20.00 10.74 7.15
N ARG A 560 -20.55 11.95 7.34
CA ARG A 560 -19.83 13.20 7.08
C ARG A 560 -18.60 13.39 7.95
N ILE A 561 -18.75 13.17 9.26
CA ILE A 561 -17.63 13.33 10.21
C ILE A 561 -16.54 12.32 9.88
N SER A 562 -16.90 11.06 9.59
CA SER A 562 -15.97 10.01 9.19
C SER A 562 -15.15 10.40 7.96
N PHE A 563 -15.81 10.86 6.89
CA PHE A 563 -15.15 11.27 5.66
C PHE A 563 -14.14 12.40 5.88
N TRP A 564 -14.55 13.47 6.54
CA TRP A 564 -13.67 14.63 6.77
C TRP A 564 -12.59 14.33 7.81
N GLY A 565 -12.91 13.57 8.86
CA GLY A 565 -11.94 13.17 9.88
C GLY A 565 -10.80 12.34 9.30
N MET A 566 -11.12 11.36 8.44
CA MET A 566 -10.08 10.56 7.77
C MET A 566 -9.23 11.41 6.82
N ASN A 567 -9.83 12.28 6.01
CA ASN A 567 -9.09 13.11 5.04
C ASN A 567 -8.27 14.22 5.70
N ILE A 568 -8.84 14.95 6.66
CA ILE A 568 -8.14 16.01 7.39
C ILE A 568 -7.02 15.42 8.25
N GLY A 569 -7.29 14.31 8.95
CA GLY A 569 -6.28 13.63 9.75
C GLY A 569 -5.11 13.11 8.90
N LEU A 570 -5.40 12.48 7.76
CA LEU A 570 -4.36 12.04 6.82
C LEU A 570 -3.59 13.22 6.22
N ALA A 571 -4.28 14.29 5.81
CA ALA A 571 -3.62 15.50 5.31
C ALA A 571 -2.73 16.16 6.37
N TRP A 572 -3.16 16.19 7.62
CA TRP A 572 -2.34 16.70 8.71
C TRP A 572 -1.08 15.87 8.89
N MET A 573 -1.20 14.54 8.97
CA MET A 573 -0.06 13.63 9.09
C MET A 573 0.94 13.79 7.94
N VAL A 574 0.45 13.90 6.71
CA VAL A 574 1.29 14.03 5.52
C VAL A 574 1.97 15.40 5.47
N PHE A 575 1.21 16.49 5.54
CA PHE A 575 1.72 17.83 5.26
C PHE A 575 2.30 18.55 6.48
N ALA A 576 1.77 18.31 7.68
CA ALA A 576 2.23 18.99 8.89
C ALA A 576 3.43 18.30 9.54
N THR A 577 3.64 16.99 9.30
CA THR A 577 4.70 16.24 9.98
C THR A 577 5.60 15.41 9.07
N LEU A 578 5.08 14.42 8.34
CA LEU A 578 5.92 13.49 7.59
C LEU A 578 6.72 14.18 6.47
N LEU A 579 6.08 15.06 5.70
CA LEU A 579 6.74 15.84 4.64
C LEU A 579 7.83 16.78 5.19
N PRO A 580 7.56 17.69 6.15
CA PRO A 580 8.61 18.58 6.66
C PRO A 580 9.74 17.81 7.34
N LEU A 581 9.43 16.78 8.13
CA LEU A 581 10.45 15.92 8.74
C LEU A 581 11.30 15.23 7.67
N GLY A 582 10.67 14.70 6.63
CA GLY A 582 11.33 14.03 5.53
C GLY A 582 12.23 14.96 4.71
N ILE A 583 11.81 16.20 4.46
CA ILE A 583 12.64 17.22 3.79
C ILE A 583 13.88 17.56 4.64
N LEU A 584 13.70 17.75 5.94
CA LEU A 584 14.82 17.99 6.87
C LEU A 584 15.79 16.81 6.90
N GLN A 585 15.26 15.59 6.91
CA GLN A 585 16.04 14.35 6.92
C GLN A 585 16.80 14.14 5.60
N LEU A 586 16.16 14.43 4.47
CA LEU A 586 16.80 14.42 3.15
C LEU A 586 17.92 15.45 3.07
N TYR A 587 17.68 16.68 3.51
CA TYR A 587 18.72 17.72 3.55
C TYR A 587 19.93 17.27 4.39
N HIS A 588 19.69 16.71 5.57
CA HIS A 588 20.76 16.21 6.44
C HIS A 588 21.50 15.01 5.81
N SER A 589 20.79 14.11 5.14
CA SER A 589 21.36 12.97 4.41
C SER A 589 22.30 13.41 3.28
N VAL A 590 21.92 14.46 2.54
CA VAL A 590 22.74 15.05 1.48
C VAL A 590 23.96 15.78 2.05
N ASN A 591 23.77 16.55 3.12
CA ASN A 591 24.81 17.43 3.67
C ASN A 591 25.84 16.67 4.52
N ASP A 592 25.38 15.86 5.47
CA ASP A 592 26.21 15.24 6.52
C ASP A 592 26.38 13.73 6.31
N GLY A 593 25.53 13.10 5.50
CA GLY A 593 25.63 11.69 5.11
C GLY A 593 24.43 10.85 5.56
N TYR A 594 24.19 9.75 4.82
CA TYR A 594 23.01 8.91 5.03
C TYR A 594 22.98 8.24 6.41
N PHE A 595 24.15 7.79 6.91
CA PHE A 595 24.25 7.20 8.25
C PHE A 595 23.83 8.18 9.35
N GLU A 596 24.26 9.45 9.27
CA GLU A 596 23.95 10.48 10.26
C GLU A 596 22.45 10.80 10.28
N ALA A 597 21.83 10.90 9.10
CA ALA A 597 20.38 11.09 8.94
C ALA A 597 19.52 9.95 9.50
N ARG A 598 20.12 8.77 9.73
CA ARG A 598 19.46 7.58 10.29
C ARG A 598 19.85 7.31 11.74
N SER A 599 20.76 8.09 12.30
CA SER A 599 21.20 7.92 13.68
C SER A 599 20.07 8.27 14.66
N LEU A 600 20.02 7.56 15.80
CA LEU A 600 19.11 7.93 16.89
C LEU A 600 19.37 9.38 17.35
N GLY A 601 20.64 9.80 17.37
CA GLY A 601 21.03 11.16 17.74
C GLY A 601 20.44 12.24 16.84
N TYR A 602 20.19 11.98 15.56
CA TYR A 602 19.47 12.89 14.67
C TYR A 602 17.95 12.82 14.88
N ILE A 603 17.40 11.60 14.87
CA ILE A 603 15.95 11.38 14.92
C ILE A 603 15.36 11.97 16.22
N THR A 604 16.07 11.85 17.34
CA THR A 604 15.60 12.35 18.65
C THR A 604 16.04 13.79 18.96
N LYS A 605 16.52 14.56 17.98
CA LYS A 605 16.85 15.99 18.20
C LYS A 605 15.59 16.74 18.66
N PRO A 606 15.69 17.72 19.58
CA PRO A 606 14.52 18.44 20.09
C PRO A 606 13.61 19.05 19.00
N GLY A 607 14.20 19.58 17.93
CA GLY A 607 13.43 20.12 16.80
C GLY A 607 12.61 19.05 16.06
N ASN A 608 13.17 17.86 15.86
CA ASN A 608 12.47 16.74 15.22
C ASN A 608 11.36 16.21 16.14
N ALA A 609 11.65 16.05 17.43
CA ALA A 609 10.67 15.60 18.42
C ALA A 609 9.44 16.51 18.47
N VAL A 610 9.60 17.84 18.33
CA VAL A 610 8.46 18.78 18.25
C VAL A 610 7.59 18.49 17.03
N ILE A 611 8.18 18.22 15.86
CA ILE A 611 7.45 17.87 14.64
C ILE A 611 6.71 16.53 14.81
N GLU A 612 7.34 15.53 15.43
CA GLU A 612 6.69 14.24 15.72
C GLU A 612 5.50 14.45 16.69
N TRP A 613 5.63 15.27 17.74
CA TRP A 613 4.51 15.60 18.63
C TRP A 613 3.38 16.39 17.94
N LEU A 614 3.69 17.24 16.96
CA LEU A 614 2.70 17.94 16.13
C LEU A 614 1.83 16.99 15.31
N ARG A 615 2.16 15.69 15.26
CA ARG A 615 1.35 14.67 14.58
C ARG A 615 0.11 14.30 15.36
N MET A 616 0.18 14.33 16.69
CA MET A 616 -0.89 13.86 17.58
C MET A 616 -2.27 14.47 17.26
N PRO A 617 -2.43 15.79 17.04
CA PRO A 617 -3.73 16.37 16.67
C PRO A 617 -4.33 15.75 15.40
N GLY A 618 -3.51 15.52 14.37
CA GLY A 618 -3.92 14.87 13.13
C GLY A 618 -4.36 13.43 13.35
N ASP A 619 -3.59 12.67 14.14
CA ASP A 619 -3.90 11.28 14.48
C ASP A 619 -5.20 11.18 15.30
N LEU A 620 -5.44 12.10 16.23
CA LEU A 620 -6.69 12.17 16.98
C LEU A 620 -7.89 12.49 16.08
N ILE A 621 -7.74 13.40 15.12
CA ILE A 621 -8.79 13.70 14.13
C ILE A 621 -9.08 12.47 13.27
N LEU A 622 -8.05 11.75 12.84
CA LEU A 622 -8.20 10.52 12.05
C LEU A 622 -8.92 9.43 12.86
N ILE A 623 -8.46 9.15 14.08
CA ILE A 623 -8.98 8.05 14.90
C ILE A 623 -10.38 8.38 15.44
N VAL A 624 -10.52 9.51 16.13
CA VAL A 624 -11.77 9.88 16.82
C VAL A 624 -12.79 10.49 15.86
N GLY A 625 -12.34 11.30 14.91
CA GLY A 625 -13.21 11.92 13.91
C GLY A 625 -13.44 11.05 12.67
N GLY A 626 -12.51 10.19 12.30
CA GLY A 626 -12.61 9.35 11.09
C GLY A 626 -13.11 7.94 11.40
N VAL A 627 -12.28 7.18 12.10
CA VAL A 627 -12.41 5.72 12.28
C VAL A 627 -13.52 5.35 13.26
N LEU A 628 -13.62 6.00 14.43
CA LEU A 628 -14.68 5.67 15.42
C LEU A 628 -16.11 5.87 14.86
N PRO A 629 -16.42 6.95 14.14
CA PRO A 629 -17.71 7.08 13.47
C PRO A 629 -17.96 5.99 12.43
N PHE A 630 -16.94 5.57 11.69
CA PHE A 630 -17.06 4.46 10.74
C PHE A 630 -17.38 3.13 11.44
N VAL A 631 -16.69 2.81 12.55
CA VAL A 631 -17.00 1.64 13.38
C VAL A 631 -18.43 1.70 13.92
N TRP A 632 -18.90 2.88 14.34
CA TRP A 632 -20.28 3.04 14.79
C TRP A 632 -21.31 2.81 13.68
N ILE A 633 -21.03 3.28 12.47
CA ILE A 633 -21.88 3.00 11.29
C ILE A 633 -21.91 1.50 11.00
N ALA A 634 -20.78 0.83 11.06
CA ALA A 634 -20.71 -0.63 10.90
C ALA A 634 -21.53 -1.37 11.97
N TRP A 635 -21.52 -0.90 13.21
CA TRP A 635 -22.37 -1.44 14.27
C TRP A 635 -23.87 -1.23 14.00
N ILE A 636 -24.27 -0.06 13.48
CA ILE A 636 -25.66 0.18 13.06
C ILE A 636 -26.05 -0.77 11.91
N ALA A 637 -25.16 -0.99 10.94
CA ALA A 637 -25.37 -1.95 9.86
C ALA A 637 -25.56 -3.37 10.41
N LEU A 638 -24.72 -3.80 11.37
CA LEU A 638 -24.88 -5.09 12.02
C LEU A 638 -26.20 -5.20 12.79
N ARG A 639 -26.66 -4.16 13.48
CA ARG A 639 -27.97 -4.21 14.17
C ARG A 639 -29.15 -4.34 13.23
N ASN A 640 -29.02 -3.82 12.01
CA ASN A 640 -30.06 -3.90 10.99
C ASN A 640 -29.76 -4.97 9.93
N PHE A 641 -28.78 -5.86 10.14
CA PHE A 641 -28.38 -6.82 9.09
C PHE A 641 -29.50 -7.77 8.64
N ARG A 642 -30.52 -7.97 9.49
CA ARG A 642 -31.70 -8.79 9.19
C ARG A 642 -32.88 -7.99 8.63
N SER A 643 -32.77 -6.67 8.45
CA SER A 643 -33.86 -5.89 7.88
C SER A 643 -34.06 -6.24 6.40
N GLY A 644 -35.31 -6.39 5.99
CA GLY A 644 -35.69 -6.83 4.65
C GLY A 644 -35.53 -8.34 4.42
N SER A 645 -36.29 -8.87 3.46
CA SER A 645 -36.14 -10.26 3.00
C SER A 645 -34.88 -10.41 2.14
N THR A 646 -34.36 -11.65 2.09
CA THR A 646 -33.32 -12.01 1.11
C THR A 646 -33.94 -12.60 -0.14
N VAL A 647 -33.36 -12.33 -1.30
CA VAL A 647 -33.78 -12.89 -2.59
C VAL A 647 -32.67 -13.72 -3.24
N GLU A 648 -33.03 -14.68 -4.08
CA GLU A 648 -32.06 -15.47 -4.87
C GLU A 648 -31.89 -14.95 -6.31
N GLU A 649 -32.81 -14.11 -6.78
CA GLU A 649 -32.79 -13.52 -8.12
C GLU A 649 -33.01 -12.01 -8.01
N LEU A 650 -32.29 -11.25 -8.84
CA LEU A 650 -32.34 -9.79 -8.86
C LEU A 650 -32.86 -9.29 -10.22
N PRO A 651 -33.58 -8.16 -10.26
CA PRO A 651 -34.05 -7.57 -11.50
C PRO A 651 -32.88 -7.05 -12.35
N GLU A 652 -33.15 -6.78 -13.62
CA GLU A 652 -32.15 -6.31 -14.60
C GLU A 652 -31.42 -5.01 -14.17
N HIS A 653 -32.17 -4.03 -13.66
CA HIS A 653 -31.64 -2.82 -13.02
C HIS A 653 -32.05 -2.82 -11.54
N PRO A 654 -31.21 -3.36 -10.65
CA PRO A 654 -31.56 -3.48 -9.23
C PRO A 654 -31.45 -2.18 -8.45
N LEU A 655 -30.74 -1.18 -8.98
CA LEU A 655 -30.38 0.04 -8.23
C LEU A 655 -31.14 1.29 -8.66
N TYR A 656 -31.77 1.28 -9.84
CA TYR A 656 -32.45 2.44 -10.40
C TYR A 656 -33.60 2.02 -11.33
N THR A 657 -34.46 2.98 -11.68
CA THR A 657 -35.42 2.90 -12.77
C THR A 657 -35.21 4.07 -13.74
N GLU A 658 -35.40 3.83 -15.03
CA GLU A 658 -35.33 4.89 -16.04
C GLU A 658 -36.66 5.66 -16.07
N VAL A 659 -36.60 6.98 -15.90
CA VAL A 659 -37.76 7.85 -16.07
C VAL A 659 -37.85 8.22 -17.55
N ARG A 660 -38.83 7.66 -18.27
CA ARG A 660 -39.15 8.11 -19.64
C ARG A 660 -39.62 9.56 -19.58
N ALA A 661 -38.99 10.45 -20.34
CA ALA A 661 -39.54 11.78 -20.59
C ALA A 661 -40.93 11.62 -21.26
N GLU A 662 -41.96 12.24 -20.69
CA GLU A 662 -43.27 12.29 -21.34
C GLU A 662 -43.12 12.96 -22.72
N PRO A 663 -43.74 12.42 -23.78
CA PRO A 663 -43.77 13.11 -25.06
C PRO A 663 -44.52 14.43 -24.87
N THR A 664 -43.84 15.55 -25.08
CA THR A 664 -44.45 16.88 -25.10
C THR A 664 -45.64 16.85 -26.05
N SER A 665 -46.86 16.89 -25.50
CA SER A 665 -48.10 16.98 -26.25
C SER A 665 -48.03 18.18 -27.20
N GLY A 666 -48.32 17.94 -28.48
CA GLY A 666 -48.04 18.84 -29.59
C GLY A 666 -48.52 20.27 -29.39
N VAL A 667 -47.59 21.21 -29.50
CA VAL A 667 -47.88 22.61 -29.83
C VAL A 667 -48.31 22.62 -31.30
N LYS A 668 -49.62 22.78 -31.55
CA LYS A 668 -50.14 23.07 -32.89
C LYS A 668 -49.48 24.36 -33.40
N SER A 669 -48.77 24.28 -34.54
CA SER A 669 -48.39 25.46 -35.32
C SER A 669 -49.65 26.27 -35.68
N PRO A 670 -49.66 27.60 -35.48
CA PRO A 670 -50.68 28.43 -36.09
C PRO A 670 -50.43 28.48 -37.60
N ALA A 671 -51.48 28.24 -38.37
CA ALA A 671 -51.51 28.39 -39.82
C ALA A 671 -51.12 29.82 -40.20
N ARG A 672 -50.24 29.94 -41.20
CA ARG A 672 -50.01 31.18 -41.93
C ARG A 672 -51.04 31.26 -43.05
N ASP A 673 -51.91 32.26 -42.98
CA ASP A 673 -52.42 32.95 -44.17
C ASP A 673 -51.42 34.05 -44.57
#